data_AF-A0A814RXK3-F1
#
_entry.id   AF-A0A814RXK3-F1
#
_cell.length_a   1.000
_cell.length_b   1.000
_cell.length_c   1.000
_cell.angle_alpha   90.00
_cell.angle_beta   90.00
_cell.angle_gamma   90.00
#
_symmetry.space_group_name_H-M   'P 1'
#
loop_
_entity.id
_entity.type
_entity.pdbx_description
1 polymer ?
#
loop_
_entity_poly.entity_id
_entity_poly.type
_entity_poly.pdbx_seq_one_letter_code
_entity_poly.pdbx_strand_id
1 'polypeptide(L)'
;MISSFLHFTTAVNQKQEIADLILQRLLESQQPIQRSNWINLMSCISNDKLTCDCLKLSSSFTAFFLCSTYILRRSLHDKAVQTRVKHVFDEMITQNMLRVQLNEIVMILKRLQDPLPAHENEKELTEVIHSMIETSVALQNKIRLYLSKLIIQDTDLKLLYELFQYYHPTLLFDLDKQTYLHSTLNQHEQRSCDFYTNWFEYFLCDIHYVETEQEWSYFQLLMNKWLDKIVHDRVLFCQIMKKMDGLLERLNHIVNNKPKNRRFTYFEFNITCLLILIGSLSDAVINVGSNVQNEIFIQEFERKFKESYVLPYQHQMKTMVAINNPLITLIELNQRKEAIHLVKRLLEICCGVIKIDRDELLHNTFDWPAENTLTYVMLSENCFIEMPLRRLILDQLTKFWNVWEETGLTAREIRRWQSFTANQRYYFGKIWNVVEKFAKKNYTVDRLFDKQYQEMLEKIKIKEKIVTCLNAYCPEGSDRQSYIVLLERMQRQIDEATVQTIVIAPELKKLVPLVDRLSHISKSNAWMHFYTKQLEASTSNNNTTHERVSKNNPTTVNRQRTAMITTNVETKLGVNINTCAEVLTNASHFFDDFIAELNTVCIKWKKLPIVQLLMFFPIESVESDMEILKEFLEPDVIPNLLCIFTFWKNRKRLQDVCLGFNALMFALERFHISSNTDLKTILTDLIEINKQTISGVCYNKYHHYIETVEKTYSANILNLCAEFNVSRELIKFLNELTTTDADNLLEAVNDWDETIISTKSVIDFVNLKTFFTRAYASIEKLFSREIKLSFQDVAKCFDDIFKDDDFKNVIGLFQTCSQSVTGIKHLYLELTDKEQSKRRCIMDIMSHSVLHFVKDLRSERMFDVEIKAKNLNFDDLSELRDRARLIEYSNKNKNNQEHKVEIKQLESFVELVGVIEAVLENLSSLYVAGFPTVTEIINNKIVTFNESNYDALRQLYTTLKENLQLWEVNLCRMYAIYPELTHFSCEQFQTVESFIYNVEINEQHPGYHLLKYIGFKPAFQRATLPQKAPNENERLENLGKILATQRPVSGELEEMEDNFSAQT
;
A
#
# COMPACT_ATOMS: atom_id res chain seq x y z
N MET A 1 -66.36 15.07 44.77
CA MET A 1 -67.82 14.89 44.86
C MET A 1 -68.23 14.25 46.19
N ILE A 2 -67.84 13.00 46.50
CA ILE A 2 -68.15 12.34 47.80
C ILE A 2 -67.73 13.20 49.01
N SER A 3 -66.47 13.66 49.03
CA SER A 3 -65.96 14.56 50.09
C SER A 3 -66.80 15.85 50.24
N SER A 4 -67.19 16.45 49.12
CA SER A 4 -68.00 17.67 49.08
C SER A 4 -69.44 17.43 49.59
N PHE A 5 -70.03 16.27 49.30
CA PHE A 5 -71.36 15.88 49.78
C PHE A 5 -71.38 15.60 51.28
N LEU A 6 -70.35 14.95 51.83
CA LEU A 6 -70.24 14.67 53.27
C LEU A 6 -69.89 15.92 54.11
N HIS A 7 -69.37 16.97 53.49
CA HIS A 7 -69.12 18.27 54.14
C HIS A 7 -70.32 19.22 54.13
N PHE A 8 -71.34 18.98 53.30
CA PHE A 8 -72.49 19.88 53.15
C PHE A 8 -73.52 19.77 54.29
N THR A 9 -73.45 18.73 55.12
CA THR A 9 -74.33 18.49 56.27
C THR A 9 -73.57 18.66 57.57
N THR A 10 -74.21 19.14 58.65
CA THR A 10 -73.59 19.30 59.99
C THR A 10 -74.12 18.30 61.02
N ALA A 11 -75.28 17.67 60.78
CA ALA A 11 -75.85 16.66 61.65
C ALA A 11 -75.22 15.28 61.40
N VAL A 12 -74.67 14.66 62.45
CA VAL A 12 -73.96 13.37 62.41
C VAL A 12 -74.82 12.24 61.82
N ASN A 13 -76.09 12.15 62.22
CA ASN A 13 -77.00 11.10 61.75
C ASN A 13 -77.31 11.21 60.25
N GLN A 14 -77.42 12.44 59.72
CA GLN A 14 -77.65 12.67 58.28
C GLN A 14 -76.39 12.36 57.46
N LYS A 15 -75.19 12.66 57.98
CA LYS A 15 -73.93 12.25 57.33
C LYS A 15 -73.84 10.73 57.21
N GLN A 16 -74.27 10.02 58.23
CA GLN A 16 -74.24 8.57 58.28
C GLN A 16 -75.21 7.93 57.29
N GLU A 17 -76.48 8.37 57.25
CA GLU A 17 -77.46 7.89 56.27
C GLU A 17 -77.01 8.17 54.82
N ILE A 18 -76.44 9.35 54.57
CA ILE A 18 -75.91 9.71 53.25
C ILE A 18 -74.70 8.86 52.89
N ALA A 19 -73.78 8.63 53.83
CA ALA A 19 -72.60 7.79 53.60
C ALA A 19 -72.98 6.33 53.31
N ASP A 20 -73.97 5.78 54.03
CA ASP A 20 -74.48 4.44 53.82
C ASP A 20 -75.17 4.30 52.46
N LEU A 21 -75.97 5.30 52.06
CA LEU A 21 -76.63 5.31 50.76
C LEU A 21 -75.64 5.48 49.60
N ILE A 22 -74.59 6.29 49.78
CA ILE A 22 -73.47 6.40 48.84
C ILE A 22 -72.76 5.06 48.71
N LEU A 23 -72.42 4.40 49.82
CA LEU A 23 -71.75 3.09 49.80
C LEU A 23 -72.60 2.05 49.08
N GLN A 24 -73.90 1.98 49.36
CA GLN A 24 -74.81 1.05 48.70
C GLN A 24 -74.88 1.29 47.19
N ARG A 25 -75.00 2.55 46.75
CA ARG A 25 -75.01 2.89 45.32
C ARG A 25 -73.68 2.58 44.63
N LEU A 26 -72.55 2.76 45.33
CA LEU A 26 -71.23 2.41 44.80
C LEU A 26 -71.06 0.89 44.68
N LEU A 27 -71.60 0.10 45.63
CA LEU A 27 -71.68 -1.35 45.55
C LEU A 27 -72.53 -1.82 44.36
N GLU A 28 -73.72 -1.25 44.17
CA GLU A 28 -74.62 -1.57 43.05
C GLU A 28 -73.99 -1.24 41.68
N SER A 29 -73.24 -0.14 41.61
CA SER A 29 -72.60 0.33 40.37
C SER A 29 -71.17 -0.16 40.16
N GLN A 30 -70.62 -0.91 41.13
CA GLN A 30 -69.23 -1.39 41.17
C GLN A 30 -68.19 -0.29 40.87
N GLN A 31 -68.47 0.95 41.29
CA GLN A 31 -67.59 2.09 41.02
C GLN A 31 -66.43 2.15 42.02
N PRO A 32 -65.17 2.17 41.56
CA PRO A 32 -64.02 2.14 42.45
C PRO A 32 -63.84 3.49 43.18
N ILE A 33 -63.50 3.41 44.46
CA ILE A 33 -63.33 4.54 45.38
C ILE A 33 -61.84 4.81 45.59
N GLN A 34 -61.44 6.07 45.44
CA GLN A 34 -60.09 6.54 45.74
C GLN A 34 -59.83 6.64 47.25
N ARG A 35 -58.56 6.50 47.68
CA ARG A 35 -58.14 6.52 49.08
C ARG A 35 -58.68 7.71 49.90
N SER A 36 -58.62 8.93 49.37
CA SER A 36 -59.09 10.14 50.06
C SER A 36 -60.60 10.10 50.32
N ASN A 37 -61.36 9.54 49.38
CA ASN A 37 -62.79 9.35 49.53
C ASN A 37 -63.10 8.19 50.49
N TRP A 38 -62.29 7.14 50.54
CA TRP A 38 -62.41 6.09 51.55
C TRP A 38 -62.27 6.65 52.96
N ILE A 39 -61.22 7.42 53.27
CA ILE A 39 -61.02 7.99 54.62
C ILE A 39 -62.25 8.78 55.07
N ASN A 40 -62.79 9.62 54.18
CA ASN A 40 -63.97 10.43 54.48
C ASN A 40 -65.23 9.58 54.63
N LEU A 41 -65.43 8.57 53.78
CA LEU A 41 -66.59 7.68 53.82
C LEU A 41 -66.58 6.81 55.09
N MET A 42 -65.43 6.24 55.46
CA MET A 42 -65.26 5.38 56.63
C MET A 42 -65.48 6.10 57.96
N SER A 43 -65.26 7.42 58.00
CA SER A 43 -65.54 8.25 59.19
C SER A 43 -67.04 8.46 59.46
N CYS A 44 -67.89 8.17 58.47
CA CYS A 44 -69.33 8.46 58.52
C CYS A 44 -70.23 7.22 58.36
N ILE A 45 -69.74 6.10 57.79
CA ILE A 45 -70.53 4.87 57.57
C ILE A 45 -70.93 4.20 58.91
N SER A 46 -72.15 3.68 58.96
CA SER A 46 -72.63 2.85 60.08
C SER A 46 -71.87 1.52 60.19
N ASN A 47 -71.61 1.10 61.42
CA ASN A 47 -70.70 -0.02 61.67
C ASN A 47 -71.16 -1.37 61.08
N ASP A 48 -72.46 -1.53 60.85
CA ASP A 48 -73.11 -2.74 60.32
C ASP A 48 -73.14 -2.81 58.78
N LYS A 49 -72.86 -1.71 58.07
CA LYS A 49 -72.93 -1.64 56.60
C LYS A 49 -71.61 -1.93 55.89
N LEU A 50 -70.51 -2.00 56.63
CA LEU A 50 -69.19 -2.28 56.08
C LEU A 50 -68.94 -3.80 55.94
N THR A 51 -69.35 -4.38 54.81
CA THR A 51 -69.19 -5.81 54.52
C THR A 51 -67.91 -6.11 53.73
N CYS A 52 -67.52 -7.40 53.64
CA CYS A 52 -66.38 -7.82 52.81
C CYS A 52 -66.53 -7.45 51.33
N ASP A 53 -67.76 -7.33 50.82
CA ASP A 53 -67.99 -6.95 49.41
C ASP A 53 -67.62 -5.49 49.13
N CYS A 54 -67.56 -4.64 50.16
CA CYS A 54 -67.07 -3.26 50.06
C CYS A 54 -65.60 -3.18 49.64
N LEU A 55 -64.81 -4.23 49.89
CA LEU A 55 -63.42 -4.29 49.47
C LEU A 55 -63.27 -4.23 47.94
N LYS A 56 -64.25 -4.76 47.18
CA LYS A 56 -64.25 -4.74 45.70
C LYS A 56 -64.29 -3.33 45.11
N LEU A 57 -64.69 -2.33 45.91
CA LEU A 57 -64.67 -0.93 45.53
C LEU A 57 -63.28 -0.28 45.71
N SER A 58 -62.25 -1.02 46.12
CA SER A 58 -60.92 -0.46 46.31
C SER A 58 -60.19 -0.25 44.98
N SER A 59 -59.76 0.98 44.71
CA SER A 59 -59.02 1.33 43.48
C SER A 59 -57.50 1.10 43.55
N SER A 60 -56.94 0.87 44.75
CA SER A 60 -55.50 0.66 44.97
C SER A 60 -55.24 -0.23 46.18
N PHE A 61 -54.02 -0.75 46.30
CA PHE A 61 -53.60 -1.53 47.47
C PHE A 61 -53.74 -0.73 48.77
N THR A 62 -53.40 0.56 48.76
CA THR A 62 -53.56 1.42 49.94
C THR A 62 -55.02 1.56 50.36
N ALA A 63 -55.93 1.73 49.40
CA ALA A 63 -57.37 1.81 49.66
C ALA A 63 -57.90 0.47 50.18
N PHE A 64 -57.44 -0.63 49.60
CA PHE A 64 -57.80 -1.97 50.03
C PHE A 64 -57.35 -2.24 51.46
N PHE A 65 -56.08 -2.00 51.79
CA PHE A 65 -55.57 -2.22 53.14
C PHE A 65 -56.23 -1.31 54.16
N LEU A 66 -56.55 -0.06 53.81
CA LEU A 66 -57.32 0.82 54.69
C LEU A 66 -58.70 0.21 54.99
N CYS A 67 -59.45 -0.17 53.95
CA CYS A 67 -60.79 -0.74 54.11
C CYS A 67 -60.77 -2.08 54.86
N SER A 68 -59.82 -2.97 54.54
CA SER A 68 -59.68 -4.26 55.20
C SER A 68 -59.28 -4.11 56.67
N THR A 69 -58.42 -3.14 57.01
CA THR A 69 -58.07 -2.83 58.41
C THR A 69 -59.33 -2.49 59.23
N TYR A 70 -60.25 -1.69 58.68
CA TYR A 70 -61.50 -1.34 59.37
C TYR A 70 -62.47 -2.52 59.52
N ILE A 71 -62.57 -3.39 58.51
CA ILE A 71 -63.41 -4.62 58.58
C ILE A 71 -62.83 -5.58 59.62
N LEU A 72 -61.53 -5.84 59.55
CA LEU A 72 -60.83 -6.79 60.42
C LEU A 72 -60.74 -6.30 61.87
N ARG A 73 -60.66 -4.99 62.12
CA ARG A 73 -60.65 -4.42 63.48
C ARG A 73 -61.92 -4.76 64.28
N ARG A 74 -63.04 -5.03 63.59
CA ARG A 74 -64.33 -5.39 64.22
C ARG A 74 -64.54 -6.90 64.38
N SER A 75 -63.91 -7.69 63.51
CA SER A 75 -64.09 -9.14 63.42
C SER A 75 -62.76 -9.87 63.52
N LEU A 76 -61.87 -9.37 64.39
CA LEU A 76 -60.47 -9.80 64.43
C LEU A 76 -60.34 -11.29 64.72
N HIS A 77 -61.18 -11.85 65.58
CA HIS A 77 -61.15 -13.28 65.91
C HIS A 77 -62.08 -14.15 65.04
N ASP A 78 -62.77 -13.55 64.05
CA ASP A 78 -63.63 -14.29 63.13
C ASP A 78 -62.84 -14.79 61.92
N LYS A 79 -62.44 -16.07 61.99
CA LYS A 79 -61.70 -16.75 60.91
C LYS A 79 -62.46 -16.78 59.59
N ALA A 80 -63.80 -16.78 59.59
CA ALA A 80 -64.60 -16.75 58.37
C ALA A 80 -64.49 -15.40 57.66
N VAL A 81 -64.51 -14.30 58.42
CA VAL A 81 -64.28 -12.94 57.90
C VAL A 81 -62.86 -12.79 57.39
N GLN A 82 -61.84 -13.22 58.15
CA GLN A 82 -60.45 -13.19 57.68
C GLN A 82 -60.26 -13.95 56.36
N THR A 83 -60.82 -15.16 56.26
CA THR A 83 -60.74 -15.98 55.04
C THR A 83 -61.46 -15.32 53.88
N ARG A 84 -62.61 -14.68 54.12
CA ARG A 84 -63.37 -13.96 53.09
C ARG A 84 -62.62 -12.72 52.61
N VAL A 85 -62.01 -11.94 53.50
CA VAL A 85 -61.17 -10.78 53.14
C VAL A 85 -59.99 -11.22 52.27
N LYS A 86 -59.30 -12.30 52.63
CA LYS A 86 -58.23 -12.90 51.81
C LYS A 86 -58.74 -13.34 50.44
N HIS A 87 -59.89 -14.02 50.40
CA HIS A 87 -60.46 -14.47 49.13
C HIS A 87 -60.79 -13.31 48.19
N VAL A 88 -61.37 -12.21 48.72
CA VAL A 88 -61.64 -11.00 47.92
C VAL A 88 -60.34 -10.34 47.47
N PHE A 89 -59.28 -10.33 48.30
CA PHE A 89 -57.95 -9.85 47.91
C PHE A 89 -57.39 -10.64 46.71
N ASP A 90 -57.41 -11.97 46.79
CA ASP A 90 -56.92 -12.85 45.72
C ASP A 90 -57.78 -12.71 44.44
N GLU A 91 -59.10 -12.59 44.58
CA GLU A 91 -60.04 -12.36 43.47
C GLU A 91 -59.72 -11.03 42.77
N MET A 92 -59.55 -9.94 43.52
CA MET A 92 -59.24 -8.62 42.98
C MET A 92 -57.91 -8.56 42.25
N ILE A 93 -56.90 -9.30 42.71
CA ILE A 93 -55.61 -9.39 42.02
C ILE A 93 -55.75 -10.20 40.73
N THR A 94 -56.43 -11.34 40.79
CA THR A 94 -56.63 -12.24 39.64
C THR A 94 -57.41 -11.55 38.52
N GLN A 95 -58.41 -10.73 38.87
CA GLN A 95 -59.23 -9.97 37.93
C GLN A 95 -58.59 -8.62 37.50
N ASN A 96 -57.35 -8.32 37.91
CA ASN A 96 -56.66 -7.05 37.65
C ASN A 96 -57.38 -5.79 38.17
N MET A 97 -58.25 -5.93 39.17
CA MET A 97 -58.88 -4.78 39.85
C MET A 97 -57.86 -4.00 40.68
N LEU A 98 -56.89 -4.70 41.27
CA LEU A 98 -55.71 -4.11 41.88
C LEU A 98 -54.52 -4.19 40.93
N ARG A 99 -54.00 -3.04 40.50
CA ARG A 99 -52.85 -2.96 39.60
C ARG A 99 -51.55 -3.19 40.36
N VAL A 100 -50.83 -4.25 40.01
CA VAL A 100 -49.48 -4.52 40.52
C VAL A 100 -48.47 -3.74 39.67
N GLN A 101 -47.86 -2.72 40.27
CA GLN A 101 -46.81 -1.88 39.69
C GLN A 101 -45.63 -1.77 40.66
N LEU A 102 -44.45 -1.37 40.18
CA LEU A 102 -43.23 -1.36 40.99
C LEU A 102 -43.36 -0.55 42.29
N ASN A 103 -43.96 0.64 42.24
CA ASN A 103 -44.24 1.48 43.42
C ASN A 103 -45.20 0.81 44.43
N GLU A 104 -46.23 0.10 43.94
CA GLU A 104 -47.17 -0.64 44.79
C GLU A 104 -46.51 -1.85 45.45
N ILE A 105 -45.63 -2.54 44.73
CA ILE A 105 -44.83 -3.65 45.28
C ILE A 105 -43.95 -3.13 46.42
N VAL A 106 -43.20 -2.04 46.18
CA VAL A 106 -42.36 -1.41 47.21
C VAL A 106 -43.20 -0.98 48.41
N MET A 107 -44.39 -0.41 48.20
CA MET A 107 -45.30 -0.04 49.29
C MET A 107 -45.75 -1.27 50.10
N ILE A 108 -46.10 -2.37 49.46
CA ILE A 108 -46.48 -3.63 50.14
C ILE A 108 -45.31 -4.16 50.96
N LEU A 109 -44.10 -4.18 50.39
CA LEU A 109 -42.89 -4.65 51.07
C LEU A 109 -42.53 -3.78 52.29
N LYS A 110 -42.60 -2.44 52.14
CA LYS A 110 -42.43 -1.50 53.26
C LYS A 110 -43.41 -1.81 54.40
N ARG A 111 -44.67 -2.05 54.05
CA ARG A 111 -45.71 -2.38 55.03
C ARG A 111 -45.41 -3.69 55.78
N LEU A 112 -44.89 -4.71 55.11
CA LEU A 112 -44.49 -5.96 55.76
C LEU A 112 -43.29 -5.80 56.71
N GLN A 113 -42.43 -4.80 56.45
CA GLN A 113 -41.28 -4.48 57.30
C GLN A 113 -41.59 -3.44 58.38
N ASP A 114 -42.77 -2.82 58.36
CA ASP A 114 -43.17 -1.86 59.40
C ASP A 114 -43.18 -2.57 60.77
N PRO A 115 -42.62 -1.95 61.82
CA PRO A 115 -42.60 -2.55 63.15
C PRO A 115 -44.03 -2.77 63.65
N LEU A 116 -44.27 -3.95 64.24
CA LEU A 116 -45.57 -4.28 64.81
C LEU A 116 -45.97 -3.27 65.90
N PRO A 117 -47.23 -2.79 65.90
CA PRO A 117 -47.73 -1.86 66.92
C PRO A 117 -47.56 -2.41 68.34
N ALA A 118 -47.34 -1.53 69.31
CA ALA A 118 -47.19 -1.93 70.72
C ALA A 118 -48.51 -2.43 71.35
N HIS A 119 -49.67 -2.03 70.80
CA HIS A 119 -50.98 -2.43 71.30
C HIS A 119 -51.39 -3.80 70.75
N GLU A 120 -51.75 -4.75 71.63
CA GLU A 120 -51.95 -6.17 71.30
C GLU A 120 -52.99 -6.40 70.18
N ASN A 121 -54.14 -5.73 70.23
CA ASN A 121 -55.15 -5.82 69.16
C ASN A 121 -54.68 -5.22 67.82
N GLU A 122 -53.81 -4.20 67.83
CA GLU A 122 -53.27 -3.61 66.59
C GLU A 122 -52.12 -4.46 66.03
N LYS A 123 -51.38 -5.14 66.90
CA LYS A 123 -50.39 -6.15 66.56
C LYS A 123 -51.06 -7.34 65.85
N GLU A 124 -52.06 -7.95 66.46
CA GLU A 124 -52.78 -9.10 65.88
C GLU A 124 -53.47 -8.73 64.54
N LEU A 125 -54.04 -7.53 64.44
CA LEU A 125 -54.59 -7.01 63.18
C LEU A 125 -53.52 -6.88 62.08
N THR A 126 -52.33 -6.40 62.43
CA THR A 126 -51.21 -6.25 61.49
C THR A 126 -50.69 -7.62 61.06
N GLU A 127 -50.59 -8.59 61.99
CA GLU A 127 -50.21 -9.97 61.71
C GLU A 127 -51.20 -10.68 60.77
N VAL A 128 -52.50 -10.47 60.93
CA VAL A 128 -53.53 -11.01 60.01
C VAL A 128 -53.37 -10.43 58.60
N ILE A 129 -53.12 -9.13 58.47
CA ILE A 129 -52.89 -8.48 57.17
C ILE A 129 -51.57 -8.96 56.56
N HIS A 130 -50.50 -9.10 57.35
CA HIS A 130 -49.20 -9.63 56.88
C HIS A 130 -49.36 -11.06 56.38
N SER A 131 -49.99 -11.93 57.17
CA SER A 131 -50.26 -13.32 56.78
C SER A 131 -51.13 -13.41 55.51
N MET A 132 -52.15 -12.56 55.36
CA MET A 132 -52.96 -12.49 54.14
C MET A 132 -52.11 -12.17 52.90
N ILE A 133 -51.22 -11.18 53.01
CA ILE A 133 -50.31 -10.77 51.92
C ILE A 133 -49.31 -11.89 51.62
N GLU A 134 -48.64 -12.42 52.64
CA GLU A 134 -47.60 -13.44 52.50
C GLU A 134 -48.13 -14.75 51.92
N THR A 135 -49.37 -15.13 52.26
CA THR A 135 -49.99 -16.39 51.81
C THR A 135 -50.84 -16.23 50.55
N SER A 136 -50.82 -15.07 49.90
CA SER A 136 -51.51 -14.82 48.63
C SER A 136 -50.70 -15.32 47.44
N VAL A 137 -51.05 -16.50 46.93
CA VAL A 137 -50.45 -17.08 45.70
C VAL A 137 -50.78 -16.23 44.48
N ALA A 138 -51.96 -15.60 44.46
CA ALA A 138 -52.37 -14.70 43.39
C ALA A 138 -51.44 -13.46 43.30
N LEU A 139 -51.12 -12.84 44.45
CA LEU A 139 -50.19 -11.72 44.52
C LEU A 139 -48.78 -12.13 44.10
N GLN A 140 -48.24 -13.22 44.65
CA GLN A 140 -46.91 -13.73 44.33
C GLN A 140 -46.75 -13.97 42.82
N ASN A 141 -47.70 -14.70 42.21
CA ASN A 141 -47.67 -14.96 40.77
C ASN A 141 -47.76 -13.68 39.94
N LYS A 142 -48.58 -12.71 40.38
CA LYS A 142 -48.73 -11.44 39.67
C LYS A 142 -47.46 -10.59 39.75
N ILE A 143 -46.82 -10.51 40.92
CA ILE A 143 -45.54 -9.84 41.12
C ILE A 143 -44.47 -10.48 40.25
N ARG A 144 -44.36 -11.82 40.26
CA ARG A 144 -43.40 -12.57 39.44
C ARG A 144 -43.57 -12.29 37.94
N LEU A 145 -44.80 -12.38 37.43
CA LEU A 145 -45.11 -12.10 36.02
C LEU A 145 -44.88 -10.64 35.64
N TYR A 146 -45.08 -9.70 36.58
CA TYR A 146 -44.81 -8.29 36.34
C TYR A 146 -43.31 -8.02 36.27
N LEU A 147 -42.55 -8.46 37.28
CA LEU A 147 -41.11 -8.24 37.34
C LEU A 147 -40.36 -8.92 36.19
N SER A 148 -40.80 -10.09 35.74
CA SER A 148 -40.18 -10.79 34.60
C SER A 148 -40.39 -10.09 33.25
N LYS A 149 -41.44 -9.26 33.14
CA LYS A 149 -41.77 -8.49 31.92
C LYS A 149 -41.40 -7.01 32.02
N LEU A 150 -40.95 -6.56 33.19
CA LEU A 150 -40.67 -5.15 33.44
C LEU A 150 -39.37 -4.74 32.74
N ILE A 151 -39.49 -3.80 31.81
CA ILE A 151 -38.35 -3.09 31.23
C ILE A 151 -38.05 -1.89 32.13
N ILE A 152 -36.97 -2.00 32.92
CA ILE A 152 -36.59 -0.98 33.90
C ILE A 152 -36.18 0.30 33.20
N GLN A 153 -36.79 1.45 33.45
CA GLN A 153 -36.31 2.76 32.99
C GLN A 153 -35.44 3.44 34.06
N ASP A 154 -34.77 4.54 33.72
CA ASP A 154 -33.94 5.31 34.67
C ASP A 154 -34.76 5.78 35.89
N THR A 155 -36.00 6.21 35.67
CA THR A 155 -36.95 6.60 36.72
C THR A 155 -37.32 5.45 37.67
N ASP A 156 -37.15 4.20 37.23
CA ASP A 156 -37.53 3.01 37.99
C ASP A 156 -36.39 2.51 38.89
N LEU A 157 -35.13 2.91 38.63
CA LEU A 157 -33.95 2.40 39.35
C LEU A 157 -34.02 2.66 40.85
N LYS A 158 -34.52 3.83 41.25
CA LYS A 158 -34.71 4.15 42.67
C LYS A 158 -35.73 3.22 43.33
N LEU A 159 -36.86 2.96 42.68
CA LEU A 159 -37.88 2.06 43.20
C LEU A 159 -37.39 0.62 43.21
N LEU A 160 -36.57 0.22 42.23
CA LEU A 160 -35.93 -1.10 42.21
C LEU A 160 -34.91 -1.25 43.34
N TYR A 161 -34.13 -0.21 43.62
CA TYR A 161 -33.23 -0.18 44.77
C TYR A 161 -34.01 -0.34 46.09
N GLU A 162 -35.08 0.43 46.27
CA GLU A 162 -35.98 0.29 47.42
C GLU A 162 -36.56 -1.13 47.49
N LEU A 163 -37.01 -1.73 46.39
CA LEU A 163 -37.53 -3.11 46.37
C LEU A 163 -36.55 -4.12 46.96
N PHE A 164 -35.25 -3.99 46.65
CA PHE A 164 -34.23 -4.88 47.18
C PHE A 164 -33.79 -4.54 48.61
N GLN A 165 -33.95 -3.30 49.06
CA GLN A 165 -33.79 -2.96 50.48
C GLN A 165 -34.90 -3.60 51.32
N TYR A 166 -36.15 -3.54 50.85
CA TYR A 166 -37.31 -4.12 51.54
C TYR A 166 -37.56 -5.59 51.13
N TYR A 167 -36.53 -6.34 50.74
CA TYR A 167 -36.67 -7.70 50.22
C TYR A 167 -37.42 -8.60 51.22
N HIS A 168 -38.43 -9.32 50.73
CA HIS A 168 -39.23 -10.25 51.52
C HIS A 168 -39.17 -11.67 50.92
N PRO A 169 -38.59 -12.66 51.63
CA PRO A 169 -38.34 -14.00 51.08
C PRO A 169 -39.60 -14.69 50.54
N THR A 170 -40.76 -14.48 51.16
CA THR A 170 -42.01 -15.15 50.75
C THR A 170 -42.63 -14.54 49.49
N LEU A 171 -42.55 -13.21 49.32
CA LEU A 171 -43.17 -12.53 48.17
C LEU A 171 -42.27 -12.52 46.93
N LEU A 172 -40.96 -12.55 47.15
CA LEU A 172 -39.93 -12.48 46.11
C LEU A 172 -39.07 -13.76 46.07
N PHE A 173 -39.62 -14.90 46.52
CA PHE A 173 -38.88 -16.18 46.65
C PHE A 173 -38.22 -16.61 45.34
N ASP A 174 -38.92 -16.46 44.22
CA ASP A 174 -38.45 -16.84 42.88
C ASP A 174 -37.52 -15.76 42.26
N LEU A 175 -37.32 -14.62 42.92
CA LEU A 175 -36.52 -13.52 42.39
C LEU A 175 -35.09 -13.62 42.90
N ASP A 176 -34.22 -14.25 42.12
CA ASP A 176 -32.78 -14.16 42.37
C ASP A 176 -32.28 -12.74 42.09
N LYS A 177 -31.94 -11.99 43.14
CA LYS A 177 -31.48 -10.59 43.07
C LYS A 177 -30.30 -10.44 42.10
N GLN A 178 -29.39 -11.41 42.08
CA GLN A 178 -28.17 -11.33 41.26
C GLN A 178 -28.49 -11.43 39.77
N THR A 179 -29.21 -12.47 39.38
CA THR A 179 -29.66 -12.73 38.02
C THR A 179 -30.58 -11.61 37.54
N TYR A 180 -31.45 -11.11 38.42
CA TYR A 180 -32.35 -10.02 38.06
C TYR A 180 -31.57 -8.73 37.78
N LEU A 181 -30.69 -8.27 38.67
CA LEU A 181 -29.87 -7.08 38.44
C LEU A 181 -28.98 -7.22 37.21
N HIS A 182 -28.41 -8.40 36.98
CA HIS A 182 -27.68 -8.67 35.75
C HIS A 182 -28.58 -8.55 34.50
N SER A 183 -29.81 -9.06 34.54
CA SER A 183 -30.76 -8.91 33.43
C SER A 183 -31.11 -7.44 33.17
N THR A 184 -31.21 -6.59 34.20
CA THR A 184 -31.52 -5.16 34.02
C THR A 184 -30.48 -4.39 33.20
N LEU A 185 -29.20 -4.79 33.28
CA LEU A 185 -28.12 -4.25 32.45
C LEU A 185 -28.20 -4.73 30.99
N ASN A 186 -28.91 -5.83 30.71
CA ASN A 186 -29.02 -6.48 29.39
C ASN A 186 -30.35 -6.22 28.67
N GLN A 187 -31.35 -5.66 29.33
CA GLN A 187 -32.73 -5.56 28.80
C GLN A 187 -32.90 -4.63 27.58
N HIS A 188 -31.95 -3.74 27.28
CA HIS A 188 -32.02 -2.82 26.14
C HIS A 188 -30.63 -2.46 25.64
N GLU A 189 -30.44 -2.45 24.31
CA GLU A 189 -29.15 -2.16 23.68
C GLU A 189 -28.73 -0.68 23.74
N GLN A 190 -29.67 0.25 23.98
CA GLN A 190 -29.39 1.69 24.00
C GLN A 190 -29.92 2.34 25.28
N ARG A 191 -29.10 2.33 26.34
CA ARG A 191 -29.37 2.99 27.61
C ARG A 191 -28.54 4.27 27.73
N SER A 192 -29.07 5.28 28.43
CA SER A 192 -28.36 6.56 28.63
C SER A 192 -27.20 6.42 29.64
N CYS A 193 -26.23 7.33 29.56
CA CYS A 193 -25.18 7.44 30.59
C CYS A 193 -25.77 7.65 32.00
N ASP A 194 -26.86 8.42 32.12
CA ASP A 194 -27.55 8.63 33.39
C ASP A 194 -28.05 7.32 34.01
N PHE A 195 -28.64 6.43 33.19
CA PHE A 195 -29.08 5.11 33.65
C PHE A 195 -27.92 4.31 34.25
N TYR A 196 -26.79 4.19 33.53
CA TYR A 196 -25.64 3.41 34.03
C TYR A 196 -24.96 4.06 35.24
N THR A 197 -24.94 5.39 35.31
CA THR A 197 -24.43 6.15 36.46
C THR A 197 -25.32 5.87 37.68
N ASN A 198 -26.63 6.05 37.55
CA ASN A 198 -27.59 5.82 38.64
C ASN A 198 -27.60 4.34 39.07
N TRP A 199 -27.52 3.41 38.12
CA TRP A 199 -27.43 1.98 38.42
C TRP A 199 -26.18 1.66 39.25
N PHE A 200 -25.02 2.23 38.88
CA PHE A 200 -23.78 2.09 39.65
C PHE A 200 -23.94 2.62 41.07
N GLU A 201 -24.49 3.84 41.20
CA GLU A 201 -24.71 4.50 42.48
C GLU A 201 -25.66 3.71 43.40
N TYR A 202 -26.71 3.10 42.87
CA TYR A 202 -27.65 2.33 43.69
C TYR A 202 -27.12 0.94 44.06
N PHE A 203 -26.46 0.22 43.14
CA PHE A 203 -26.21 -1.21 43.33
C PHE A 203 -24.76 -1.59 43.60
N LEU A 204 -23.78 -0.84 43.09
CA LEU A 204 -22.35 -1.05 43.37
C LEU A 204 -21.86 -0.22 44.56
N CYS A 205 -22.56 0.87 44.82
CA CYS A 205 -22.33 1.81 45.90
C CYS A 205 -23.29 1.59 47.11
N ASP A 206 -23.88 0.40 47.24
CA ASP A 206 -24.80 0.12 48.35
C ASP A 206 -24.04 0.02 49.70
N ILE A 207 -24.51 0.78 50.70
CA ILE A 207 -23.88 0.92 52.03
C ILE A 207 -24.18 -0.30 52.93
N HIS A 208 -25.22 -1.08 52.60
CA HIS A 208 -25.67 -2.21 53.43
C HIS A 208 -24.87 -3.50 53.25
N TYR A 209 -23.78 -3.46 52.49
CA TYR A 209 -22.89 -4.60 52.32
C TYR A 209 -22.01 -4.85 53.55
N VAL A 210 -21.95 -6.11 53.99
CA VAL A 210 -20.97 -6.60 54.96
C VAL A 210 -19.82 -7.23 54.15
N GLU A 211 -18.56 -7.01 54.51
CA GLU A 211 -17.41 -7.56 53.75
C GLU A 211 -17.26 -9.09 53.96
N THR A 212 -18.24 -9.87 53.51
CA THR A 212 -18.17 -11.34 53.39
C THR A 212 -17.60 -11.72 52.03
N GLU A 213 -16.95 -12.89 51.90
CA GLU A 213 -16.39 -13.36 50.62
C GLU A 213 -17.47 -13.65 49.56
N GLN A 214 -18.67 -14.05 49.97
CA GLN A 214 -19.82 -14.22 49.07
C GLN A 214 -20.28 -12.87 48.48
N GLU A 215 -20.39 -11.85 49.32
CA GLU A 215 -20.75 -10.49 48.89
C GLU A 215 -19.64 -9.84 48.05
N TRP A 216 -18.37 -10.14 48.33
CA TRP A 216 -17.25 -9.72 47.50
C TRP A 216 -17.33 -10.34 46.09
N SER A 217 -17.57 -11.65 46.00
CA SER A 217 -17.76 -12.34 44.72
C SER A 217 -18.94 -11.75 43.94
N TYR A 218 -20.01 -11.39 44.64
CA TYR A 218 -21.17 -10.74 44.05
C TYR A 218 -20.86 -9.33 43.51
N PHE A 219 -20.13 -8.51 44.27
CA PHE A 219 -19.66 -7.21 43.81
C PHE A 219 -18.80 -7.33 42.54
N GLN A 220 -17.85 -8.26 42.51
CA GLN A 220 -16.99 -8.48 41.34
C GLN A 220 -17.82 -8.87 40.11
N LEU A 221 -18.79 -9.77 40.28
CA LEU A 221 -19.67 -10.19 39.19
C LEU A 221 -20.45 -9.00 38.63
N LEU A 222 -21.14 -8.23 39.49
CA LEU A 222 -21.91 -7.06 39.05
C LEU A 222 -21.03 -5.97 38.42
N MET A 223 -19.86 -5.71 39.01
CA MET A 223 -18.90 -4.75 38.48
C MET A 223 -18.46 -5.15 37.08
N ASN A 224 -18.05 -6.41 36.88
CA ASN A 224 -17.63 -6.89 35.57
C ASN A 224 -18.75 -6.82 34.55
N LYS A 225 -20.00 -7.09 34.94
CA LYS A 225 -21.16 -6.95 34.05
C LYS A 225 -21.49 -5.49 33.70
N TRP A 226 -21.36 -4.58 34.65
CA TRP A 226 -21.53 -3.15 34.40
C TRP A 226 -20.45 -2.64 33.45
N LEU A 227 -19.19 -3.03 33.69
CA LEU A 227 -18.07 -2.71 32.82
C LEU A 227 -18.27 -3.27 31.42
N ASP A 228 -18.59 -4.56 31.28
CA ASP A 228 -18.84 -5.22 29.99
C ASP A 228 -19.81 -4.43 29.10
N LYS A 229 -20.85 -3.82 29.69
CA LYS A 229 -21.79 -2.99 28.93
C LYS A 229 -21.22 -1.68 28.42
N ILE A 230 -20.39 -1.04 29.22
CA ILE A 230 -19.82 0.27 28.86
C ILE A 230 -18.70 0.10 27.85
N VAL A 231 -17.96 -1.00 27.95
CA VAL A 231 -16.79 -1.31 27.13
C VAL A 231 -17.12 -1.41 25.64
N HIS A 232 -18.30 -1.92 25.31
CA HIS A 232 -18.73 -2.12 23.92
C HIS A 232 -19.30 -0.85 23.26
N ASP A 233 -19.57 0.22 24.03
CA ASP A 233 -20.05 1.50 23.52
C ASP A 233 -19.08 2.64 23.89
N ARG A 234 -18.24 3.02 22.91
CA ARG A 234 -17.23 4.07 23.07
C ARG A 234 -17.84 5.43 23.44
N VAL A 235 -19.04 5.75 22.97
CA VAL A 235 -19.69 7.04 23.28
C VAL A 235 -20.13 7.05 24.73
N LEU A 236 -20.80 5.98 25.16
CA LEU A 236 -21.21 5.79 26.55
C LEU A 236 -20.01 5.79 27.50
N PHE A 237 -18.93 5.07 27.14
CA PHE A 237 -17.68 5.05 27.89
C PHE A 237 -17.13 6.47 28.12
N CYS A 238 -16.99 7.27 27.06
CA CYS A 238 -16.52 8.65 27.17
C CYS A 238 -17.45 9.52 28.03
N GLN A 239 -18.77 9.32 27.96
CA GLN A 239 -19.73 10.04 28.81
C GLN A 239 -19.60 9.65 30.29
N ILE A 240 -19.31 8.37 30.59
CA ILE A 240 -19.08 7.91 31.95
C ILE A 240 -17.74 8.43 32.48
N MET A 241 -16.70 8.51 31.65
CA MET A 241 -15.43 9.12 32.05
C MET A 241 -15.58 10.57 32.51
N LYS A 242 -16.50 11.34 31.90
CA LYS A 242 -16.84 12.70 32.36
C LYS A 242 -17.47 12.77 33.75
N LYS A 243 -18.00 11.65 34.24
CA LYS A 243 -18.60 11.52 35.57
C LYS A 243 -17.73 10.71 36.53
N MET A 244 -16.54 10.31 36.12
CA MET A 244 -15.70 9.37 36.86
C MET A 244 -15.32 9.87 38.24
N ASP A 245 -14.94 11.15 38.38
CA ASP A 245 -14.62 11.72 39.69
C ASP A 245 -15.80 11.61 40.66
N GLY A 246 -17.02 11.90 40.21
CA GLY A 246 -18.23 11.74 41.03
C GLY A 246 -18.52 10.29 41.44
N LEU A 247 -18.25 9.33 40.54
CA LEU A 247 -18.37 7.91 40.85
C LEU A 247 -17.32 7.45 41.87
N LEU A 248 -16.07 7.89 41.71
CA LEU A 248 -14.97 7.61 42.63
C LEU A 248 -15.23 8.22 44.02
N GLU A 249 -15.69 9.48 44.07
CA GLU A 249 -16.05 10.15 45.32
C GLU A 249 -17.15 9.41 46.08
N ARG A 250 -18.21 8.99 45.38
CA ARG A 250 -19.31 8.23 46.00
C ARG A 250 -18.82 6.89 46.52
N LEU A 251 -18.09 6.13 45.71
CA LEU A 251 -17.53 4.84 46.11
C LEU A 251 -16.59 4.99 47.32
N ASN A 252 -15.78 6.05 47.37
CA ASN A 252 -14.88 6.34 48.49
C ASN A 252 -15.62 6.75 49.78
N HIS A 253 -16.72 7.51 49.65
CA HIS A 253 -17.55 7.92 50.79
C HIS A 253 -18.16 6.71 51.51
N ILE A 254 -18.67 5.73 50.77
CA ILE A 254 -19.28 4.50 51.31
C ILE A 254 -18.25 3.64 52.06
N VAL A 255 -17.01 3.72 51.61
CA VAL A 255 -15.87 3.02 52.16
C VAL A 255 -15.32 3.68 53.46
N ASN A 256 -16.00 4.70 53.98
CA ASN A 256 -15.56 5.50 55.14
C ASN A 256 -14.19 6.16 54.94
N ASN A 257 -13.88 6.61 53.71
CA ASN A 257 -12.60 7.24 53.37
C ASN A 257 -11.37 6.36 53.72
N LYS A 258 -11.51 5.03 53.69
CA LYS A 258 -10.38 4.11 53.79
C LYS A 258 -9.77 3.93 52.39
N PRO A 259 -8.61 4.54 52.06
CA PRO A 259 -8.02 4.50 50.72
C PRO A 259 -7.52 3.11 50.27
N LYS A 260 -7.71 2.06 51.08
CA LYS A 260 -7.30 0.68 50.78
C LYS A 260 -8.48 -0.31 50.82
N ASN A 261 -9.69 0.15 50.53
CA ASN A 261 -10.79 -0.78 50.41
C ASN A 261 -10.70 -1.56 49.09
N ARG A 262 -10.87 -2.87 49.22
CA ARG A 262 -10.80 -3.83 48.12
C ARG A 262 -11.72 -3.45 46.95
N ARG A 263 -12.90 -2.86 47.21
CA ARG A 263 -13.86 -2.41 46.17
C ARG A 263 -13.36 -1.21 45.37
N PHE A 264 -12.86 -0.20 46.07
CA PHE A 264 -12.33 1.01 45.44
C PHE A 264 -11.13 0.66 44.56
N THR A 265 -10.15 -0.05 45.13
CA THR A 265 -8.96 -0.50 44.37
C THR A 265 -9.32 -1.42 43.21
N TYR A 266 -10.33 -2.31 43.36
CA TYR A 266 -10.77 -3.17 42.26
C TYR A 266 -11.45 -2.37 41.15
N PHE A 267 -12.27 -1.37 41.49
CA PHE A 267 -12.89 -0.50 40.50
C PHE A 267 -11.85 0.29 39.71
N GLU A 268 -10.92 0.96 40.41
CA GLU A 268 -9.81 1.69 39.79
C GLU A 268 -9.02 0.78 38.86
N PHE A 269 -8.56 -0.37 39.36
CA PHE A 269 -7.78 -1.32 38.59
C PHE A 269 -8.49 -1.75 37.29
N ASN A 270 -9.77 -2.11 37.37
CA ASN A 270 -10.49 -2.60 36.20
C ASN A 270 -10.77 -1.48 35.19
N ILE A 271 -11.15 -0.27 35.64
CA ILE A 271 -11.34 0.87 34.73
C ILE A 271 -10.02 1.25 34.06
N THR A 272 -8.92 1.28 34.81
CA THR A 272 -7.60 1.58 34.25
C THR A 272 -7.18 0.51 33.23
N CYS A 273 -7.39 -0.77 33.51
CA CYS A 273 -7.13 -1.84 32.54
C CYS A 273 -7.98 -1.70 31.27
N LEU A 274 -9.25 -1.32 31.41
CA LEU A 274 -10.17 -1.15 30.29
C LEU A 274 -9.82 0.05 29.41
N LEU A 275 -9.40 1.18 30.01
CA LEU A 275 -8.91 2.35 29.27
C LEU A 275 -7.77 1.99 28.31
N ILE A 276 -6.91 1.06 28.71
CA ILE A 276 -5.77 0.59 27.93
C ILE A 276 -6.19 -0.39 26.82
N LEU A 277 -7.30 -1.09 26.98
CA LEU A 277 -7.76 -2.12 26.03
C LEU A 277 -8.69 -1.57 24.93
N ILE A 278 -9.45 -0.53 25.20
CA ILE A 278 -10.60 -0.12 24.36
C ILE A 278 -10.26 0.99 23.37
N GLY A 279 -9.21 1.77 23.65
CA GLY A 279 -8.88 2.97 22.89
C GLY A 279 -7.46 2.98 22.36
N SER A 280 -7.20 3.93 21.47
CA SER A 280 -5.82 4.35 21.21
C SER A 280 -5.23 4.96 22.47
N LEU A 281 -3.91 4.91 22.64
CA LEU A 281 -3.22 5.57 23.75
C LEU A 281 -3.62 7.06 23.84
N SER A 282 -3.78 7.72 22.68
CA SER A 282 -4.22 9.11 22.59
C SER A 282 -5.58 9.32 23.27
N ASP A 283 -6.55 8.47 22.96
CA ASP A 283 -7.91 8.56 23.52
C ASP A 283 -7.91 8.33 25.03
N ALA A 284 -7.14 7.35 25.51
CA ALA A 284 -7.03 7.07 26.94
C ALA A 284 -6.46 8.28 27.69
N VAL A 285 -5.36 8.87 27.20
CA VAL A 285 -4.71 10.02 27.85
C VAL A 285 -5.60 11.27 27.81
N ILE A 286 -6.27 11.56 26.69
CA ILE A 286 -7.19 12.70 26.58
C ILE A 286 -8.36 12.53 27.54
N ASN A 287 -8.97 11.34 27.58
CA ASN A 287 -10.13 11.09 28.42
C ASN A 287 -9.79 11.18 29.91
N VAL A 288 -8.65 10.63 30.35
CA VAL A 288 -8.22 10.76 31.74
C VAL A 288 -7.83 12.21 32.05
N GLY A 289 -6.93 12.79 31.26
CA GLY A 289 -6.36 14.10 31.56
C GLY A 289 -7.33 15.28 31.44
N SER A 290 -8.44 15.13 30.71
CA SER A 290 -9.46 16.18 30.58
C SER A 290 -10.63 16.02 31.55
N ASN A 291 -10.88 14.81 32.07
CA ASN A 291 -12.12 14.51 32.79
C ASN A 291 -11.92 13.95 34.21
N VAL A 292 -10.69 13.60 34.61
CA VAL A 292 -10.42 12.98 35.90
C VAL A 292 -9.40 13.81 36.67
N GLN A 293 -9.76 14.20 37.89
CA GLN A 293 -8.92 14.95 38.84
C GLN A 293 -8.47 14.09 40.02
N ASN A 294 -9.08 12.92 40.24
CA ASN A 294 -8.71 12.02 41.31
C ASN A 294 -7.25 11.53 41.19
N GLU A 295 -6.41 11.93 42.14
CA GLU A 295 -4.97 11.66 42.10
C GLU A 295 -4.60 10.17 42.29
N ILE A 296 -5.39 9.40 43.05
CA ILE A 296 -5.15 7.96 43.25
C ILE A 296 -5.37 7.23 41.93
N PHE A 297 -6.48 7.54 41.24
CA PHE A 297 -6.77 7.01 39.93
C PHE A 297 -5.69 7.38 38.90
N ILE A 298 -5.22 8.64 38.90
CA ILE A 298 -4.14 9.08 38.01
C ILE A 298 -2.86 8.28 38.27
N GLN A 299 -2.47 8.05 39.53
CA GLN A 299 -1.29 7.25 39.87
C GLN A 299 -1.42 5.79 39.42
N GLU A 300 -2.61 5.20 39.55
CA GLU A 300 -2.87 3.85 39.06
C GLU A 300 -2.83 3.79 37.52
N PHE A 301 -3.36 4.81 36.84
CA PHE A 301 -3.22 4.99 35.40
C PHE A 301 -1.77 5.11 34.95
N GLU A 302 -0.95 5.87 35.65
CA GLU A 302 0.49 5.99 35.39
C GLU A 302 1.22 4.65 35.53
N ARG A 303 0.90 3.91 36.60
CA ARG A 303 1.47 2.58 36.83
C ARG A 303 1.12 1.62 35.69
N LYS A 304 -0.15 1.59 35.30
CA LYS A 304 -0.63 0.74 34.20
C LYS A 304 -0.13 1.19 32.84
N PHE A 305 -0.04 2.49 32.58
CA PHE A 305 0.59 3.03 31.38
C PHE A 305 2.04 2.56 31.27
N LYS A 306 2.79 2.59 32.38
CA LYS A 306 4.16 2.08 32.42
C LYS A 306 4.23 0.58 32.07
N GLU A 307 3.36 -0.23 32.67
CA GLU A 307 3.30 -1.69 32.46
C GLU A 307 2.91 -2.06 31.03
N SER A 308 1.92 -1.37 30.45
CA SER A 308 1.31 -1.75 29.17
C SER A 308 1.93 -1.07 27.95
N TYR A 309 2.45 0.15 28.08
CA TYR A 309 2.99 0.92 26.95
C TYR A 309 4.47 1.26 27.08
N VAL A 310 5.02 1.44 28.29
CA VAL A 310 6.43 1.86 28.41
C VAL A 310 7.36 0.65 28.41
N LEU A 311 7.13 -0.34 29.27
CA LEU A 311 7.99 -1.51 29.40
C LEU A 311 8.00 -2.39 28.12
N PRO A 312 6.86 -2.73 27.49
CA PRO A 312 6.87 -3.59 26.31
C PRO A 312 7.49 -2.91 25.07
N TYR A 313 7.43 -1.58 25.01
CA TYR A 313 7.90 -0.79 23.87
C TYR A 313 9.23 -0.08 24.15
N GLN A 314 9.95 -0.43 25.22
CA GLN A 314 11.17 0.26 25.65
C GLN A 314 12.20 0.43 24.53
N HIS A 315 12.42 -0.59 23.72
CA HIS A 315 13.34 -0.52 22.58
C HIS A 315 12.79 0.34 21.44
N GLN A 316 11.48 0.27 21.18
CA GLN A 316 10.83 1.02 20.11
C GLN A 316 10.74 2.51 20.41
N MET A 317 10.69 2.92 21.69
CA MET A 317 10.71 4.32 22.09
C MET A 317 11.96 5.08 21.62
N LYS A 318 13.05 4.37 21.32
CA LYS A 318 14.27 4.95 20.75
C LYS A 318 14.15 5.23 19.24
N THR A 319 13.16 4.66 18.57
CA THR A 319 12.94 4.78 17.12
C THR A 319 11.77 5.72 16.86
N MET A 320 12.04 6.95 16.44
CA MET A 320 11.00 7.98 16.23
C MET A 320 10.19 7.82 14.92
N VAL A 321 10.26 6.64 14.29
CA VAL A 321 9.51 6.30 13.07
C VAL A 321 8.47 5.21 13.35
N ALA A 322 8.49 4.58 14.53
CA ALA A 322 7.57 3.50 14.84
C ALA A 322 6.16 4.02 15.10
N ILE A 323 5.18 3.49 14.35
CA ILE A 323 3.76 3.91 14.37
C ILE A 323 3.12 3.77 15.77
N ASN A 324 3.59 2.80 16.57
CA ASN A 324 3.08 2.52 17.93
C ASN A 324 4.02 3.03 19.03
N ASN A 325 4.83 4.04 18.76
CA ASN A 325 5.75 4.58 19.77
C ASN A 325 4.98 5.48 20.76
N PRO A 326 4.84 5.09 22.03
CA PRO A 326 4.09 5.86 23.02
C PRO A 326 4.68 7.25 23.26
N LEU A 327 5.99 7.41 23.07
CA LEU A 327 6.68 8.69 23.22
C LEU A 327 6.25 9.69 22.13
N ILE A 328 6.10 9.23 20.88
CA ILE A 328 5.65 10.08 19.76
C ILE A 328 4.22 10.56 20.04
N THR A 329 3.32 9.66 20.42
CA THR A 329 1.92 10.01 20.74
C THR A 329 1.86 11.07 21.85
N LEU A 330 2.66 10.94 22.91
CA LEU A 330 2.70 11.93 23.99
C LEU A 330 3.30 13.27 23.55
N ILE A 331 4.31 13.28 22.68
CA ILE A 331 4.85 14.52 22.10
C ILE A 331 3.76 15.24 21.29
N GLU A 332 3.06 14.52 20.43
CA GLU A 332 1.96 15.06 19.62
C GLU A 332 0.84 15.65 20.48
N LEU A 333 0.41 14.94 21.52
CA LEU A 333 -0.59 15.44 22.48
C LEU A 333 -0.11 16.72 23.19
N ASN A 334 1.16 16.75 23.60
CA ASN A 334 1.74 17.95 24.21
C ASN A 334 1.76 19.13 23.23
N GLN A 335 2.11 18.90 21.96
CA GLN A 335 2.10 19.93 20.92
C GLN A 335 0.68 20.48 20.66
N ARG A 336 -0.34 19.62 20.73
CA ARG A 336 -1.77 20.01 20.65
C ARG A 336 -2.28 20.72 21.90
N LYS A 337 -1.48 20.79 22.97
CA LYS A 337 -1.85 21.36 24.28
C LYS A 337 -3.04 20.64 24.95
N GLU A 338 -3.19 19.35 24.66
CA GLU A 338 -4.24 18.51 25.24
C GLU A 338 -3.70 17.82 26.50
N ALA A 339 -4.47 17.82 27.60
CA ALA A 339 -4.13 17.12 28.85
C ALA A 339 -2.69 17.39 29.37
N ILE A 340 -2.16 18.61 29.21
CA ILE A 340 -0.75 18.97 29.40
C ILE A 340 -0.15 18.42 30.71
N HIS A 341 -0.89 18.52 31.82
CA HIS A 341 -0.42 18.09 33.13
C HIS A 341 -0.19 16.57 33.21
N LEU A 342 -1.13 15.77 32.69
CA LEU A 342 -0.99 14.32 32.64
C LEU A 342 0.09 13.92 31.64
N VAL A 343 0.09 14.51 30.44
CA VAL A 343 1.08 14.23 29.40
C VAL A 343 2.50 14.47 29.91
N LYS A 344 2.75 15.55 30.66
CA LYS A 344 4.06 15.82 31.27
C LYS A 344 4.51 14.69 32.22
N ARG A 345 3.62 14.21 33.09
CA ARG A 345 3.93 13.11 34.02
C ARG A 345 4.20 11.80 33.27
N LEU A 346 3.43 11.49 32.23
CA LEU A 346 3.67 10.30 31.39
C LEU A 346 4.97 10.39 30.60
N LEU A 347 5.33 11.58 30.09
CA LEU A 347 6.63 11.83 29.45
C LEU A 347 7.79 11.60 30.42
N GLU A 348 7.66 11.99 31.69
CA GLU A 348 8.66 11.71 32.74
C GLU A 348 8.83 10.20 32.96
N ILE A 349 7.73 9.44 32.97
CA ILE A 349 7.77 7.98 33.07
C ILE A 349 8.51 7.36 31.87
N CYS A 350 8.20 7.79 30.64
CA CYS A 350 8.91 7.33 29.45
C CYS A 350 10.42 7.67 29.53
N CYS A 351 10.75 8.91 29.86
CA CYS A 351 12.14 9.36 29.99
C CYS A 351 12.92 8.61 31.07
N GLY A 352 12.26 8.21 32.17
CA GLY A 352 12.88 7.46 33.26
C GLY A 352 13.33 6.03 32.89
N VAL A 353 12.81 5.47 31.79
CA VAL A 353 13.11 4.11 31.32
C VAL A 353 14.09 4.11 30.14
N ILE A 354 14.22 5.24 29.44
CA ILE A 354 15.12 5.40 28.30
C ILE A 354 16.57 5.52 28.80
N LYS A 355 17.42 4.59 28.36
CA LYS A 355 18.87 4.64 28.58
C LYS A 355 19.54 4.94 27.24
N ILE A 356 20.27 6.05 27.17
CA ILE A 356 21.09 6.42 26.01
C ILE A 356 22.53 6.19 26.41
N ASP A 357 23.20 5.26 25.73
CA ASP A 357 24.63 5.04 25.95
C ASP A 357 25.48 6.04 25.14
N ARG A 358 26.79 6.02 25.41
CA ARG A 358 27.73 6.96 24.81
C ARG A 358 27.85 6.77 23.29
N ASP A 359 27.81 5.52 22.82
CA ASP A 359 28.01 5.19 21.40
C ASP A 359 26.75 5.53 20.59
N GLU A 360 25.56 5.25 21.14
CA GLU A 360 24.27 5.67 20.61
C GLU A 360 24.16 7.18 20.53
N LEU A 361 24.67 7.91 21.53
CA LEU A 361 24.69 9.36 21.52
C LEU A 361 25.58 9.90 20.39
N LEU A 362 26.79 9.35 20.24
CA LEU A 362 27.69 9.71 19.14
C LEU A 362 27.08 9.33 17.79
N HIS A 363 26.41 8.18 17.72
CA HIS A 363 25.74 7.75 16.51
C HIS A 363 24.63 8.72 16.10
N ASN A 364 23.72 9.07 17.01
CA ASN A 364 22.59 9.95 16.74
C ASN A 364 23.00 11.40 16.45
N THR A 365 24.16 11.84 16.96
CA THR A 365 24.58 13.24 16.85
C THR A 365 25.69 13.49 15.83
N PHE A 366 26.47 12.47 15.47
CA PHE A 366 27.60 12.60 14.56
C PHE A 366 27.61 11.53 13.47
N ASP A 367 27.47 10.23 13.78
CA ASP A 367 27.51 9.24 12.69
C ASP A 367 26.27 9.31 11.80
N TRP A 368 25.08 9.62 12.32
CA TRP A 368 23.83 9.70 11.56
C TRP A 368 22.87 10.76 12.13
N PRO A 369 23.23 12.05 12.05
CA PRO A 369 22.35 13.13 12.52
C PRO A 369 21.12 13.25 11.62
N ALA A 370 19.93 13.04 12.20
CA ALA A 370 18.65 13.14 11.52
C ALA A 370 17.52 13.57 12.47
N GLU A 371 16.43 14.10 11.90
CA GLU A 371 15.24 14.55 12.65
C GLU A 371 14.55 13.45 13.44
N ASN A 372 14.61 12.22 12.95
CA ASN A 372 13.95 11.06 13.55
C ASN A 372 14.84 10.32 14.57
N THR A 373 15.97 10.91 14.96
CA THR A 373 16.78 10.36 16.05
C THR A 373 16.20 10.77 17.40
N LEU A 374 16.21 9.85 18.37
CA LEU A 374 15.77 10.13 19.74
C LEU A 374 16.49 11.35 20.32
N THR A 375 17.80 11.47 20.10
CA THR A 375 18.59 12.58 20.61
C THR A 375 18.14 13.92 20.03
N TYR A 376 17.91 14.00 18.71
CA TYR A 376 17.43 15.25 18.10
C TYR A 376 16.08 15.68 18.67
N VAL A 377 15.13 14.75 18.77
CA VAL A 377 13.79 15.00 19.32
C VAL A 377 13.88 15.47 20.77
N MET A 378 14.67 14.79 21.61
CA MET A 378 14.88 15.17 23.02
C MET A 378 15.50 16.56 23.19
N LEU A 379 16.35 17.00 22.25
CA LEU A 379 16.99 18.31 22.30
C LEU A 379 16.12 19.43 21.74
N SER A 380 15.27 19.12 20.75
CA SER A 380 14.53 20.09 19.95
C SER A 380 13.11 20.34 20.44
N GLU A 381 12.42 19.32 20.97
CA GLU A 381 11.04 19.45 21.42
C GLU A 381 10.94 20.15 22.78
N ASN A 382 10.00 21.11 22.89
CA ASN A 382 9.86 21.96 24.07
C ASN A 382 9.45 21.18 25.33
N CYS A 383 8.75 20.06 25.19
CA CYS A 383 8.30 19.23 26.32
C CYS A 383 9.47 18.64 27.12
N PHE A 384 10.66 18.53 26.52
CA PHE A 384 11.83 17.97 27.18
C PHE A 384 12.75 19.00 27.83
N ILE A 385 12.47 20.31 27.71
CA ILE A 385 13.38 21.38 28.18
C ILE A 385 13.78 21.20 29.65
N GLU A 386 12.81 20.87 30.51
CA GLU A 386 12.99 20.69 31.96
C GLU A 386 13.35 19.24 32.35
N MET A 387 13.40 18.31 31.39
CA MET A 387 13.56 16.89 31.68
C MET A 387 15.02 16.54 32.05
N PRO A 388 15.26 15.73 33.09
CA PRO A 388 16.62 15.34 33.49
C PRO A 388 17.42 14.65 32.39
N LEU A 389 16.75 13.84 31.55
CA LEU A 389 17.39 13.12 30.45
C LEU A 389 18.01 14.08 29.42
N ARG A 390 17.34 15.19 29.10
CA ARG A 390 17.87 16.21 28.18
C ARG A 390 19.15 16.83 28.72
N ARG A 391 19.21 17.11 30.02
CA ARG A 391 20.42 17.63 30.67
C ARG A 391 21.57 16.62 30.61
N LEU A 392 21.30 15.34 30.87
CA LEU A 392 22.30 14.27 30.76
C LEU A 392 22.89 14.18 29.35
N ILE A 393 22.05 14.25 28.31
CA ILE A 393 22.47 14.27 26.91
C ILE A 393 23.41 15.46 26.65
N LEU A 394 23.02 16.67 27.06
CA LEU A 394 23.80 17.89 26.85
C LEU A 394 25.16 17.86 27.57
N ASP A 395 25.19 17.34 28.81
CA ASP A 395 26.43 17.17 29.57
C ASP A 395 27.39 16.18 28.88
N GLN A 396 26.87 15.09 28.29
CA GLN A 396 27.71 14.14 27.55
C GLN A 396 28.21 14.68 26.21
N LEU A 397 27.36 15.39 25.46
CA LEU A 397 27.79 16.04 24.21
C LEU A 397 28.87 17.09 24.44
N THR A 398 28.77 17.84 25.55
CA THR A 398 29.81 18.79 25.97
C THR A 398 31.15 18.09 26.23
N LYS A 399 31.14 16.88 26.80
CA LYS A 399 32.37 16.08 27.01
C LYS A 399 33.00 15.63 25.70
N PHE A 400 32.19 15.20 24.72
CA PHE A 400 32.70 14.86 23.38
C PHE A 400 33.41 16.04 22.72
N TRP A 401 32.81 17.23 22.81
CA TRP A 401 33.42 18.43 22.26
C TRP A 401 34.79 18.73 22.89
N ASN A 402 34.89 18.72 24.21
CA ASN A 402 36.16 19.00 24.89
C ASN A 402 37.27 18.03 24.47
N VAL A 403 36.94 16.75 24.24
CA VAL A 403 37.91 15.77 23.72
C VAL A 403 38.37 16.14 22.31
N TRP A 404 37.45 16.45 21.40
CA TRP A 404 37.81 16.86 20.02
C TRP A 404 38.66 18.13 19.99
N GLU A 405 38.40 19.08 20.88
CA GLU A 405 39.15 20.32 21.00
C GLU A 405 40.58 20.08 21.54
N GLU A 406 40.73 19.21 22.54
CA GLU A 406 42.02 18.91 23.19
C GLU A 406 42.92 17.97 22.36
N THR A 407 42.37 16.87 21.82
CA THR A 407 43.16 15.81 21.16
C THR A 407 43.18 15.90 19.64
N GLY A 408 42.32 16.74 19.07
CA GLY A 408 42.06 16.79 17.64
C GLY A 408 41.17 15.65 17.14
N LEU A 409 40.98 15.61 15.82
CA LEU A 409 40.09 14.67 15.15
C LEU A 409 40.88 13.52 14.50
N THR A 410 40.27 12.34 14.48
CA THR A 410 40.72 11.18 13.71
C THR A 410 40.36 11.31 12.23
N ALA A 411 41.05 10.58 11.35
CA ALA A 411 40.70 10.56 9.94
C ALA A 411 39.28 10.03 9.67
N ARG A 412 38.79 9.08 10.49
CA ARG A 412 37.41 8.58 10.40
C ARG A 412 36.40 9.70 10.62
N GLU A 413 36.59 10.52 11.66
CA GLU A 413 35.69 11.64 11.98
C GLU A 413 35.72 12.71 10.87
N ILE A 414 36.91 13.05 10.37
CA ILE A 414 37.06 14.02 9.28
C ILE A 414 36.40 13.51 7.99
N ARG A 415 36.64 12.26 7.60
CA ARG A 415 36.00 11.66 6.41
C ARG A 415 34.48 11.61 6.57
N ARG A 416 33.99 11.28 7.78
CA ARG A 416 32.55 11.26 8.07
C ARG A 416 31.93 12.63 7.88
N TRP A 417 32.53 13.68 8.44
CA TRP A 417 32.10 15.07 8.24
C TRP A 417 32.05 15.49 6.77
N GLN A 418 33.09 15.17 6.00
CA GLN A 418 33.11 15.48 4.56
C GLN A 418 32.03 14.73 3.78
N SER A 419 31.65 13.51 4.23
CA SER A 419 30.58 12.71 3.62
C SER A 419 29.16 13.13 4.02
N PHE A 420 28.99 14.10 4.92
CA PHE A 420 27.65 14.53 5.34
C PHE A 420 26.86 15.12 4.17
N THR A 421 25.62 14.67 4.03
CA THR A 421 24.63 15.33 3.16
C THR A 421 24.24 16.70 3.71
N ALA A 422 23.62 17.54 2.87
CA ALA A 422 23.11 18.84 3.31
C ALA A 422 22.17 18.72 4.53
N ASN A 423 21.30 17.70 4.54
CA ASN A 423 20.42 17.40 5.67
C ASN A 423 21.19 17.00 6.93
N GLN A 424 22.19 16.13 6.81
CA GLN A 424 23.02 15.73 7.95
C GLN A 424 23.75 16.93 8.55
N ARG A 425 24.33 17.81 7.72
CA ARG A 425 24.96 19.06 8.19
C ARG A 425 23.97 19.97 8.90
N TYR A 426 22.74 20.09 8.39
CA TYR A 426 21.68 20.88 9.02
C TYR A 426 21.32 20.36 10.41
N TYR A 427 21.02 19.06 10.56
CA TYR A 427 20.64 18.49 11.85
C TYR A 427 21.81 18.45 12.84
N PHE A 428 23.02 18.16 12.35
CA PHE A 428 24.24 18.31 13.14
C PHE A 428 24.34 19.73 13.70
N GLY A 429 24.26 20.75 12.83
CA GLY A 429 24.31 22.15 13.24
C GLY A 429 23.22 22.50 14.26
N LYS A 430 21.99 22.01 14.08
CA LYS A 430 20.90 22.21 15.06
C LYS A 430 21.22 21.62 16.43
N ILE A 431 21.70 20.38 16.47
CA ILE A 431 22.08 19.72 17.73
C ILE A 431 23.17 20.52 18.44
N TRP A 432 24.26 20.84 17.75
CA TRP A 432 25.41 21.49 18.36
C TRP A 432 25.17 22.96 18.72
N ASN A 433 24.28 23.66 18.02
CA ASN A 433 23.79 24.98 18.45
C ASN A 433 23.08 24.93 19.80
N VAL A 434 22.35 23.85 20.11
CA VAL A 434 21.72 23.66 21.43
C VAL A 434 22.79 23.39 22.49
N VAL A 435 23.80 22.58 22.17
CA VAL A 435 24.94 22.30 23.08
C VAL A 435 25.74 23.57 23.37
N GLU A 436 26.03 24.40 22.36
CA GLU A 436 26.70 25.71 22.51
C GLU A 436 25.92 26.63 23.47
N LYS A 437 24.61 26.77 23.26
CA LYS A 437 23.75 27.60 24.13
C LYS A 437 23.74 27.09 25.57
N PHE A 438 23.73 25.78 25.76
CA PHE A 438 23.78 25.15 27.08
C PHE A 438 25.12 25.35 27.78
N ALA A 439 26.22 25.10 27.06
CA ALA A 439 27.58 25.22 27.59
C ALA A 439 28.07 26.67 27.72
N LYS A 440 27.36 27.63 27.11
CA LYS A 440 27.75 29.05 27.02
C LYS A 440 29.14 29.24 26.40
N LYS A 441 29.49 28.40 25.43
CA LYS A 441 30.76 28.43 24.68
C LYS A 441 30.46 28.50 23.19
N ASN A 442 31.21 29.32 22.45
CA ASN A 442 31.07 29.41 21.00
C ASN A 442 31.84 28.27 20.31
N TYR A 443 31.12 27.21 19.94
CA TYR A 443 31.70 26.03 19.29
C TYR A 443 31.72 26.24 17.78
N THR A 444 32.86 26.63 17.23
CA THR A 444 33.02 26.74 15.76
C THR A 444 33.36 25.37 15.17
N VAL A 445 32.36 24.49 15.05
CA VAL A 445 32.50 23.11 14.52
C VAL A 445 33.19 23.13 13.15
N ASP A 446 32.64 23.87 12.19
CA ASP A 446 33.16 23.92 10.81
C ASP A 446 34.65 24.28 10.78
N ARG A 447 35.06 25.25 11.61
CA ARG A 447 36.45 25.70 11.69
C ARG A 447 37.39 24.62 12.21
N LEU A 448 36.97 23.82 13.19
CA LEU A 448 37.79 22.73 13.73
C LEU A 448 37.98 21.63 12.67
N PHE A 449 36.89 21.20 12.05
CA PHE A 449 36.91 20.14 11.05
C PHE A 449 37.64 20.56 9.78
N ASP A 450 37.43 21.77 9.27
CA ASP A 450 38.10 22.26 8.07
C ASP A 450 39.60 22.44 8.29
N LYS A 451 40.02 22.97 9.46
CA LYS A 451 41.44 23.09 9.79
C LYS A 451 42.14 21.73 9.83
N GLN A 452 41.55 20.74 10.50
CA GLN A 452 42.11 19.39 10.60
C GLN A 452 42.09 18.66 9.25
N TYR A 453 41.08 18.92 8.41
CA TYR A 453 41.00 18.38 7.06
C TYR A 453 42.13 18.90 6.17
N GLN A 454 42.40 20.20 6.19
CA GLN A 454 43.52 20.78 5.42
C GLN A 454 44.86 20.21 5.85
N GLU A 455 45.10 20.08 7.16
CA GLU A 455 46.32 19.48 7.69
C GLU A 455 46.48 18.00 7.26
N MET A 456 45.37 17.24 7.24
CA MET A 456 45.36 15.86 6.74
C MET A 456 45.69 15.79 5.24
N LEU A 457 45.09 16.67 4.43
CA LEU A 457 45.32 16.73 2.99
C LEU A 457 46.77 17.06 2.64
N GLU A 458 47.40 18.00 3.35
CA GLU A 458 48.82 18.33 3.14
C GLU A 458 49.72 17.11 3.39
N LYS A 459 49.46 16.37 4.47
CA LYS A 459 50.21 15.15 4.82
C LYS A 459 50.01 14.05 3.78
N ILE A 460 48.78 13.83 3.31
CA ILE A 460 48.47 12.88 2.23
C ILE A 460 49.17 13.29 0.92
N LYS A 461 49.10 14.57 0.55
CA LYS A 461 49.71 15.10 -0.68
C LYS A 461 51.23 14.88 -0.69
N ILE A 462 51.92 15.12 0.43
CA ILE A 462 53.35 14.85 0.56
C ILE A 462 53.62 13.35 0.36
N LYS A 463 52.86 12.48 1.00
CA LYS A 463 52.98 11.02 0.86
C LYS A 463 52.80 10.59 -0.60
N GLU A 464 51.73 11.01 -1.26
CA GLU A 464 51.39 10.64 -2.64
C GLU A 464 52.46 11.08 -3.63
N LYS A 465 52.95 12.31 -3.46
CA LYS A 465 54.05 12.84 -4.26
C LYS A 465 55.29 11.95 -4.14
N ILE A 466 55.70 11.61 -2.92
CA ILE A 466 56.89 10.76 -2.68
C ILE A 466 56.67 9.36 -3.29
N VAL A 467 55.52 8.74 -3.07
CA VAL A 467 55.17 7.44 -3.65
C VAL A 467 55.25 7.47 -5.18
N THR A 468 54.69 8.52 -5.80
CA THR A 468 54.70 8.69 -7.25
C THR A 468 56.11 8.72 -7.80
N CYS A 469 56.99 9.53 -7.20
CA CYS A 469 58.39 9.62 -7.62
C CYS A 469 59.18 8.33 -7.36
N LEU A 470 59.00 7.69 -6.21
CA LEU A 470 59.68 6.42 -5.90
C LEU A 470 59.30 5.31 -6.89
N ASN A 471 58.02 5.24 -7.28
CA ASN A 471 57.55 4.25 -8.24
C ASN A 471 57.98 4.55 -9.68
N ALA A 472 57.97 5.83 -10.08
CA ALA A 472 58.32 6.22 -11.44
C ALA A 472 59.83 6.16 -11.72
N TYR A 473 60.65 6.58 -10.75
CA TYR A 473 62.09 6.80 -10.98
C TYR A 473 62.99 5.80 -10.28
N CYS A 474 62.59 5.27 -9.13
CA CYS A 474 63.47 4.48 -8.26
C CYS A 474 63.04 3.02 -8.10
N PRO A 475 62.74 2.26 -9.18
CA PRO A 475 62.30 0.88 -9.03
C PRO A 475 63.35 -0.02 -8.34
N GLU A 476 64.64 0.26 -8.57
CA GLU A 476 65.80 -0.50 -8.06
C GLU A 476 66.64 0.26 -7.01
N GLY A 477 66.13 1.34 -6.42
CA GLY A 477 66.89 2.12 -5.43
C GLY A 477 67.24 1.30 -4.17
N SER A 478 68.49 1.40 -3.70
CA SER A 478 69.01 0.58 -2.58
C SER A 478 68.28 0.81 -1.25
N ASP A 479 67.76 2.01 -1.02
CA ASP A 479 67.03 2.41 0.19
C ASP A 479 65.51 2.56 -0.04
N ARG A 480 64.98 2.13 -1.19
CA ARG A 480 63.55 2.22 -1.53
C ARG A 480 62.67 1.57 -0.47
N GLN A 481 63.05 0.38 -0.01
CA GLN A 481 62.27 -0.36 0.98
C GLN A 481 62.18 0.39 2.31
N SER A 482 63.24 1.07 2.72
CA SER A 482 63.26 1.90 3.92
C SER A 482 62.26 3.05 3.83
N TYR A 483 62.15 3.71 2.67
CA TYR A 483 61.13 4.73 2.44
C TYR A 483 59.70 4.16 2.40
N ILE A 484 59.50 2.98 1.79
CA ILE A 484 58.18 2.31 1.78
C ILE A 484 57.71 2.04 3.22
N VAL A 485 58.58 1.51 4.09
CA VAL A 485 58.26 1.27 5.50
C VAL A 485 57.87 2.56 6.23
N LEU A 486 58.58 3.67 5.98
CA LEU A 486 58.24 4.98 6.56
C LEU A 486 56.90 5.51 6.04
N LEU A 487 56.58 5.32 4.76
CA LEU A 487 55.31 5.72 4.15
C LEU A 487 54.13 4.86 4.62
N GLU A 488 54.35 3.55 4.84
CA GLU A 488 53.36 2.65 5.46
C GLU A 488 53.09 3.01 6.92
N ARG A 489 54.13 3.39 7.66
CA ARG A 489 53.99 3.90 9.04
C ARG A 489 53.18 5.19 9.06
N MET A 490 53.48 6.12 8.15
CA MET A 490 52.72 7.36 7.99
C MET A 490 51.27 7.06 7.59
N GLN A 491 51.01 6.06 6.74
CA GLN A 491 49.65 5.64 6.38
C GLN A 491 48.88 5.10 7.59
N ARG A 492 49.49 4.22 8.38
CA ARG A 492 48.88 3.72 9.63
C ARG A 492 48.55 4.85 10.59
N GLN A 493 49.46 5.82 10.75
CA GLN A 493 49.20 7.01 11.55
C GLN A 493 48.06 7.87 10.98
N ILE A 494 47.95 8.01 9.66
CA ILE A 494 46.82 8.70 9.02
C ILE A 494 45.50 7.98 9.30
N ASP A 495 45.46 6.66 9.31
CA ASP A 495 44.21 5.91 9.49
C ASP A 495 43.80 5.76 10.97
N GLU A 496 44.75 5.64 11.89
CA GLU A 496 44.49 5.25 13.29
C GLU A 496 44.65 6.39 14.31
N ALA A 497 45.43 7.43 14.00
CA ALA A 497 45.75 8.50 14.96
C ALA A 497 44.95 9.79 14.71
N THR A 498 45.00 10.73 15.66
CA THR A 498 44.48 12.09 15.42
C THR A 498 45.45 12.86 14.53
N VAL A 499 44.93 13.70 13.63
CA VAL A 499 45.75 14.33 12.58
C VAL A 499 46.91 15.14 13.16
N GLN A 500 46.72 15.80 14.30
CA GLN A 500 47.76 16.57 15.00
C GLN A 500 48.96 15.72 15.45
N THR A 501 48.78 14.42 15.68
CA THR A 501 49.84 13.52 16.16
C THR A 501 50.67 12.89 15.05
N ILE A 502 50.29 13.07 13.77
CA ILE A 502 50.99 12.51 12.62
C ILE A 502 52.26 13.32 12.34
N VAL A 503 53.43 12.67 12.42
CA VAL A 503 54.75 13.28 12.22
C VAL A 503 55.39 12.76 10.92
N ILE A 504 55.79 13.67 10.02
CA ILE A 504 56.54 13.32 8.81
C ILE A 504 58.00 13.04 9.20
N ALA A 505 58.48 11.83 8.92
CA ALA A 505 59.85 11.40 9.21
C ALA A 505 60.89 12.33 8.55
N PRO A 506 62.01 12.66 9.22
CA PRO A 506 63.05 13.55 8.69
C PRO A 506 63.62 13.10 7.33
N GLU A 507 63.69 11.80 7.10
CA GLU A 507 64.17 11.18 5.87
C GLU A 507 63.23 11.48 4.69
N LEU A 508 61.91 11.38 4.92
CA LEU A 508 60.91 11.74 3.92
C LEU A 508 60.94 13.25 3.62
N LYS A 509 61.19 14.10 4.62
CA LYS A 509 61.32 15.56 4.42
C LYS A 509 62.47 15.94 3.48
N LYS A 510 63.58 15.19 3.47
CA LYS A 510 64.71 15.45 2.56
C LYS A 510 64.36 15.23 1.08
N LEU A 511 63.40 14.36 0.78
CA LEU A 511 62.97 14.09 -0.60
C LEU A 511 61.99 15.15 -1.13
N VAL A 512 61.28 15.87 -0.26
CA VAL A 512 60.19 16.79 -0.65
C VAL A 512 60.59 17.78 -1.76
N PRO A 513 61.73 18.49 -1.71
CA PRO A 513 62.09 19.46 -2.76
C PRO A 513 62.31 18.81 -4.14
N LEU A 514 62.88 17.61 -4.19
CA LEU A 514 63.13 16.87 -5.44
C LEU A 514 61.81 16.33 -6.02
N VAL A 515 60.97 15.81 -5.13
CA VAL A 515 59.69 15.23 -5.48
C VAL A 515 58.70 16.32 -5.93
N ASP A 516 58.72 17.51 -5.35
CA ASP A 516 57.90 18.64 -5.82
C ASP A 516 58.22 19.02 -7.26
N ARG A 517 59.51 18.97 -7.65
CA ARG A 517 59.96 19.24 -9.01
C ARG A 517 59.63 18.12 -10.00
N LEU A 518 59.66 16.85 -9.58
CA LEU A 518 59.53 15.70 -10.49
C LEU A 518 58.14 15.07 -10.54
N SER A 519 57.34 15.18 -9.48
CA SER A 519 56.07 14.45 -9.35
C SER A 519 55.01 14.84 -10.37
N HIS A 520 55.04 16.09 -10.87
CA HIS A 520 54.07 16.56 -11.86
C HIS A 520 54.42 16.07 -13.27
N ILE A 521 55.71 15.99 -13.62
CA ILE A 521 56.17 15.52 -14.93
C ILE A 521 56.26 14.00 -15.05
N SER A 522 56.28 13.26 -13.94
CA SER A 522 56.40 11.79 -13.96
C SER A 522 55.23 11.08 -14.66
N LYS A 523 54.13 11.80 -14.87
CA LYS A 523 52.95 11.34 -15.63
C LYS A 523 53.02 11.69 -17.12
N SER A 524 53.99 12.51 -17.54
CA SER A 524 54.19 12.81 -18.96
C SER A 524 54.87 11.62 -19.64
N ASN A 525 54.22 11.07 -20.65
CA ASN A 525 54.77 9.96 -21.43
C ASN A 525 55.90 10.43 -22.34
N ALA A 526 55.85 11.67 -22.84
CA ALA A 526 56.96 12.27 -23.58
C ALA A 526 58.22 12.34 -22.71
N TRP A 527 58.08 12.82 -21.46
CA TRP A 527 59.15 12.82 -20.47
C TRP A 527 59.64 11.40 -20.15
N MET A 528 58.74 10.48 -19.81
CA MET A 528 59.15 9.11 -19.44
C MET A 528 59.82 8.36 -20.60
N HIS A 529 59.40 8.61 -21.85
CA HIS A 529 60.06 8.06 -23.03
C HIS A 529 61.48 8.61 -23.20
N PHE A 530 61.66 9.93 -23.03
CA PHE A 530 62.98 10.56 -23.03
C PHE A 530 63.87 10.04 -21.90
N TYR A 531 63.36 10.01 -20.67
CA TYR A 531 64.08 9.55 -19.48
C TYR A 531 64.57 8.10 -19.63
N THR A 532 63.73 7.20 -20.15
CA THR A 532 64.10 5.79 -20.40
C THR A 532 65.22 5.69 -21.44
N LYS A 533 65.14 6.47 -22.52
CA LYS A 533 66.17 6.51 -23.57
C LYS A 533 67.52 7.04 -23.06
N GLN A 534 67.51 8.03 -22.16
CA GLN A 534 68.73 8.54 -21.53
C GLN A 534 69.36 7.53 -20.56
N LEU A 535 68.52 6.79 -19.82
CA LEU A 535 68.99 5.68 -18.98
C LEU A 535 69.66 4.58 -19.81
N GLU A 536 69.07 4.19 -20.94
CA GLU A 536 69.63 3.20 -21.88
C GLU A 536 70.94 3.69 -22.52
N ALA A 537 71.03 4.97 -22.90
CA ALA A 537 72.25 5.56 -23.44
C ALA A 537 73.38 5.63 -22.39
N SER A 538 73.04 5.94 -21.14
CA SER A 538 73.98 6.02 -20.02
C SER A 538 74.53 4.64 -19.62
N THR A 539 73.72 3.57 -19.76
CA THR A 539 74.16 2.18 -19.51
C THR A 539 74.95 1.59 -20.68
N SER A 540 74.67 2.01 -21.92
CA SER A 540 75.37 1.54 -23.13
C SER A 540 76.83 2.02 -23.22
N ASN A 541 77.14 3.20 -22.66
CA ASN A 541 78.51 3.74 -22.69
C ASN A 541 79.50 3.02 -21.74
N ASN A 542 79.02 2.22 -20.79
CA ASN A 542 79.89 1.47 -19.86
C ASN A 542 80.23 0.05 -20.34
N ASN A 543 79.60 -0.45 -21.42
CA ASN A 543 79.75 -1.82 -21.91
C ASN A 543 80.22 -1.89 -23.37
N THR A 544 81.32 -1.22 -23.74
CA THR A 544 81.92 -1.36 -25.09
C THR A 544 83.21 -2.15 -25.09
N THR A 545 83.10 -3.48 -24.97
CA THR A 545 84.00 -4.44 -25.64
C THR A 545 83.33 -5.83 -25.74
N HIS A 546 82.54 -6.07 -26.80
CA HIS A 546 82.67 -7.20 -27.73
C HIS A 546 81.43 -7.39 -28.64
N GLU A 547 81.72 -7.57 -29.94
CA GLU A 547 81.00 -8.34 -30.97
C GLU A 547 79.65 -7.88 -31.57
N ARG A 548 79.78 -7.11 -32.65
CA ARG A 548 79.39 -7.38 -34.05
C ARG A 548 78.46 -8.60 -34.40
N VAL A 549 77.42 -8.25 -35.19
CA VAL A 549 76.66 -8.98 -36.25
C VAL A 549 75.34 -9.68 -35.84
N SER A 550 74.21 -9.08 -36.24
CA SER A 550 73.34 -9.61 -37.33
C SER A 550 72.14 -8.70 -37.61
N LYS A 551 71.88 -8.45 -38.90
CA LYS A 551 70.66 -7.83 -39.43
C LYS A 551 69.61 -8.93 -39.69
N ASN A 552 68.32 -8.65 -39.42
CA ASN A 552 67.23 -8.78 -40.42
C ASN A 552 65.83 -8.53 -39.81
N ASN A 553 65.22 -7.43 -40.30
CA ASN A 553 63.83 -7.14 -40.65
C ASN A 553 62.58 -7.46 -39.79
N PRO A 554 61.51 -6.64 -39.96
CA PRO A 554 60.47 -6.41 -38.96
C PRO A 554 59.08 -6.91 -39.39
N THR A 555 58.36 -7.57 -38.49
CA THR A 555 56.89 -7.64 -38.58
C THR A 555 56.26 -8.05 -37.25
N THR A 556 55.04 -7.53 -37.03
CA THR A 556 54.03 -7.91 -36.02
C THR A 556 54.09 -7.21 -34.66
N VAL A 557 53.53 -5.99 -34.64
CA VAL A 557 53.03 -5.29 -33.45
C VAL A 557 51.56 -5.65 -33.27
N ASN A 558 51.23 -6.46 -32.25
CA ASN A 558 50.19 -6.14 -31.26
C ASN A 558 49.81 -7.35 -30.39
N ARG A 559 49.76 -7.06 -29.07
CA ARG A 559 49.16 -7.80 -27.93
C ARG A 559 50.17 -8.47 -26.99
N GLN A 560 50.65 -7.67 -26.04
CA GLN A 560 50.84 -8.05 -24.64
C GLN A 560 51.17 -6.78 -23.84
N ARG A 561 50.14 -6.16 -23.25
CA ARG A 561 50.27 -5.09 -22.25
C ARG A 561 49.41 -5.46 -21.05
N THR A 562 49.71 -6.57 -20.37
CA THR A 562 49.17 -6.84 -19.01
C THR A 562 49.86 -7.95 -18.21
N ALA A 563 51.08 -8.37 -18.52
CA ALA A 563 51.82 -9.28 -17.64
C ALA A 563 53.32 -9.19 -17.92
N MET A 564 54.09 -8.55 -17.04
CA MET A 564 55.50 -8.86 -16.73
C MET A 564 56.06 -7.82 -15.76
N ILE A 565 55.76 -7.97 -14.47
CA ILE A 565 56.70 -7.65 -13.38
C ILE A 565 56.63 -8.81 -12.40
N THR A 566 57.25 -9.92 -12.77
CA THR A 566 57.70 -11.00 -11.87
C THR A 566 58.34 -12.05 -12.74
N THR A 567 59.67 -12.08 -12.79
CA THR A 567 60.50 -13.17 -12.26
C THR A 567 61.91 -13.12 -12.85
N ASN A 568 62.88 -13.14 -11.93
CA ASN A 568 64.21 -13.74 -12.04
C ASN A 568 65.20 -13.17 -13.07
N VAL A 569 66.05 -12.26 -12.58
CA VAL A 569 67.47 -12.28 -12.93
C VAL A 569 68.27 -12.21 -11.63
N GLU A 570 68.64 -13.38 -11.10
CA GLU A 570 69.69 -13.49 -10.10
C GLU A 570 71.04 -13.67 -10.77
N THR A 571 72.00 -12.88 -10.30
CA THR A 571 73.46 -13.10 -10.32
C THR A 571 74.20 -12.94 -11.65
N LYS A 572 74.69 -11.72 -11.87
CA LYS A 572 76.14 -11.35 -11.92
C LYS A 572 76.30 -10.09 -12.76
N LEU A 573 76.47 -8.96 -12.09
CA LEU A 573 77.30 -7.82 -12.49
C LEU A 573 77.23 -6.82 -11.34
N GLY A 574 78.38 -6.36 -10.86
CA GLY A 574 78.46 -5.33 -9.83
C GLY A 574 77.90 -4.02 -10.40
N VAL A 575 76.64 -3.72 -10.09
CA VAL A 575 76.00 -2.45 -10.42
C VAL A 575 75.99 -1.61 -9.15
N ASN A 576 76.56 -0.40 -9.21
CA ASN A 576 76.39 0.62 -8.19
C ASN A 576 74.89 0.84 -7.96
N ILE A 577 74.35 0.37 -6.83
CA ILE A 577 72.93 0.55 -6.50
C ILE A 577 72.77 1.95 -5.89
N ASN A 578 72.53 2.94 -6.75
CA ASN A 578 72.27 4.33 -6.35
C ASN A 578 71.11 4.39 -5.35
N THR A 579 71.21 5.29 -4.38
CA THR A 579 70.11 5.59 -3.44
C THR A 579 68.95 6.29 -4.17
N CYS A 580 67.73 6.19 -3.65
CA CYS A 580 66.56 6.89 -4.19
C CYS A 580 66.80 8.41 -4.29
N ALA A 581 67.51 9.01 -3.34
CA ALA A 581 67.87 10.42 -3.39
C ALA A 581 68.76 10.74 -4.61
N GLU A 582 69.80 9.95 -4.85
CA GLU A 582 70.71 10.12 -6.01
C GLU A 582 69.99 9.90 -7.34
N VAL A 583 69.12 8.89 -7.42
CA VAL A 583 68.30 8.62 -8.62
C VAL A 583 67.37 9.80 -8.92
N LEU A 584 66.71 10.36 -7.91
CA LEU A 584 65.87 11.55 -8.08
C LEU A 584 66.69 12.80 -8.43
N THR A 585 67.91 12.94 -7.89
CA THR A 585 68.82 14.02 -8.31
C THR A 585 69.21 13.89 -9.79
N ASN A 586 69.55 12.69 -10.25
CA ASN A 586 69.86 12.45 -11.67
C ASN A 586 68.65 12.66 -12.59
N ALA A 587 67.46 12.19 -12.20
CA ALA A 587 66.23 12.46 -12.92
C ALA A 587 65.94 13.98 -13.01
N SER A 588 66.25 14.73 -11.95
CA SER A 588 66.16 16.19 -11.96
C SER A 588 67.15 16.85 -12.91
N HIS A 589 68.31 16.25 -13.18
CA HIS A 589 69.26 16.74 -14.18
C HIS A 589 68.81 16.43 -15.61
N PHE A 590 68.39 15.20 -15.89
CA PHE A 590 67.85 14.84 -17.21
C PHE A 590 66.61 15.65 -17.58
N PHE A 591 65.87 16.13 -16.59
CA PHE A 591 64.73 17.01 -16.83
C PHE A 591 65.15 18.30 -17.54
N ASP A 592 66.31 18.87 -17.20
CA ASP A 592 66.81 20.07 -17.85
C ASP A 592 67.17 19.81 -19.33
N ASP A 593 67.72 18.63 -19.65
CA ASP A 593 68.02 18.21 -21.02
C ASP A 593 66.74 17.99 -21.86
N PHE A 594 65.72 17.39 -21.26
CA PHE A 594 64.41 17.21 -21.91
C PHE A 594 63.78 18.54 -22.29
N ILE A 595 63.84 19.55 -21.40
CA ILE A 595 63.33 20.89 -21.69
C ILE A 595 64.07 21.51 -22.89
N ALA A 596 65.38 21.28 -23.04
CA ALA A 596 66.14 21.76 -24.20
C ALA A 596 65.70 21.08 -25.52
N GLU A 597 65.46 19.77 -25.51
CA GLU A 597 65.00 19.03 -26.69
C GLU A 597 63.55 19.42 -27.06
N LEU A 598 62.67 19.54 -26.06
CA LEU A 598 61.29 20.01 -26.21
C LEU A 598 61.24 21.36 -26.91
N ASN A 599 62.04 22.33 -26.45
CA ASN A 599 62.15 23.65 -27.08
C ASN A 599 62.61 23.57 -28.55
N THR A 600 63.54 22.66 -28.86
CA THR A 600 64.03 22.48 -30.23
C THR A 600 62.94 21.96 -31.18
N VAL A 601 62.15 20.98 -30.74
CA VAL A 601 61.01 20.43 -31.50
C VAL A 601 59.95 21.52 -31.72
N CYS A 602 59.66 22.29 -30.67
CA CYS A 602 58.68 23.37 -30.70
C CYS A 602 59.10 24.57 -31.56
N ILE A 603 60.39 24.82 -31.79
CA ILE A 603 60.83 25.86 -32.74
C ILE A 603 60.75 25.38 -34.19
N LYS A 604 61.02 24.08 -34.44
CA LYS A 604 61.18 23.54 -35.81
C LYS A 604 59.93 22.88 -36.38
N TRP A 605 58.85 22.74 -35.62
CA TRP A 605 57.68 21.92 -35.96
C TRP A 605 57.16 22.08 -37.39
N LYS A 606 57.10 23.31 -37.94
CA LYS A 606 56.60 23.58 -39.30
C LYS A 606 57.35 22.84 -40.40
N LYS A 607 58.63 22.52 -40.18
CA LYS A 607 59.52 21.86 -41.15
C LYS A 607 59.68 20.36 -40.91
N LEU A 608 59.18 19.84 -39.78
CA LEU A 608 59.31 18.43 -39.44
C LEU A 608 58.22 17.60 -40.14
N PRO A 609 58.54 16.42 -40.67
CA PRO A 609 57.53 15.42 -41.03
C PRO A 609 56.71 15.01 -39.80
N ILE A 610 55.42 14.71 -39.98
CA ILE A 610 54.53 14.30 -38.88
C ILE A 610 55.16 13.15 -38.08
N VAL A 611 55.76 12.15 -38.73
CA VAL A 611 56.40 11.01 -38.04
C VAL A 611 57.40 11.43 -36.95
N GLN A 612 58.13 12.53 -37.12
CA GLN A 612 59.08 13.00 -36.11
C GLN A 612 58.39 13.62 -34.90
N LEU A 613 57.27 14.33 -35.10
CA LEU A 613 56.43 14.80 -34.00
C LEU A 613 55.80 13.64 -33.23
N LEU A 614 55.36 12.60 -33.94
CA LEU A 614 54.78 11.39 -33.32
C LEU A 614 55.83 10.53 -32.57
N MET A 615 57.11 10.65 -32.90
CA MET A 615 58.20 10.00 -32.16
C MET A 615 58.49 10.70 -30.83
N PHE A 616 58.35 12.03 -30.79
CA PHE A 616 58.57 12.81 -29.58
C PHE A 616 57.33 12.80 -28.67
N PHE A 617 56.14 12.92 -29.26
CA PHE A 617 54.86 12.93 -28.55
C PHE A 617 54.04 11.68 -28.90
N PRO A 618 53.81 10.79 -27.92
CA PRO A 618 52.86 9.69 -28.09
C PRO A 618 51.45 10.26 -28.32
N ILE A 619 50.84 9.95 -29.48
CA ILE A 619 49.53 10.50 -29.88
C ILE A 619 48.44 10.28 -28.82
N GLU A 620 48.45 9.12 -28.19
CA GLU A 620 47.42 8.70 -27.23
C GLU A 620 47.40 9.57 -25.97
N SER A 621 48.52 10.20 -25.62
CA SER A 621 48.67 11.02 -24.41
C SER A 621 49.00 12.47 -24.66
N VAL A 622 49.05 12.90 -25.92
CA VAL A 622 49.60 14.21 -26.28
C VAL A 622 48.85 15.38 -25.66
N GLU A 623 47.53 15.29 -25.47
CA GLU A 623 46.74 16.32 -24.78
C GLU A 623 47.15 16.43 -23.31
N SER A 624 47.30 15.29 -22.63
CA SER A 624 47.79 15.24 -21.24
C SER A 624 49.25 15.70 -21.14
N ASP A 625 50.10 15.29 -22.09
CA ASP A 625 51.50 15.72 -22.15
C ASP A 625 51.59 17.23 -22.37
N MET A 626 50.79 17.80 -23.27
CA MET A 626 50.78 19.24 -23.53
C MET A 626 50.27 20.04 -22.33
N GLU A 627 49.27 19.55 -21.58
CA GLU A 627 48.83 20.19 -20.34
C GLU A 627 49.88 20.13 -19.22
N ILE A 628 50.57 19.00 -19.09
CA ILE A 628 51.67 18.86 -18.12
C ILE A 628 52.85 19.76 -18.50
N LEU A 629 53.11 19.93 -19.80
CA LEU A 629 54.29 20.63 -20.32
C LEU A 629 54.03 22.10 -20.68
N LYS A 630 52.80 22.61 -20.56
CA LYS A 630 52.42 23.95 -21.00
C LYS A 630 53.26 25.08 -20.38
N GLU A 631 53.73 24.90 -19.15
CA GLU A 631 54.55 25.88 -18.45
C GLU A 631 55.95 26.05 -19.08
N PHE A 632 56.36 25.09 -19.93
CA PHE A 632 57.66 25.06 -20.59
C PHE A 632 57.60 25.38 -22.10
N LEU A 633 56.42 25.69 -22.63
CA LEU A 633 56.17 25.87 -24.05
C LEU A 633 55.71 27.30 -24.37
N GLU A 634 56.07 27.80 -25.55
CA GLU A 634 55.51 29.06 -26.03
C GLU A 634 53.99 28.92 -26.25
N PRO A 635 53.17 29.87 -25.74
CA PRO A 635 51.72 29.79 -25.83
C PRO A 635 51.18 29.61 -27.26
N ASP A 636 51.88 30.15 -28.27
CA ASP A 636 51.46 30.11 -29.67
C ASP A 636 51.77 28.77 -30.36
N VAL A 637 52.66 27.95 -29.80
CA VAL A 637 53.05 26.66 -30.39
C VAL A 637 52.08 25.55 -29.98
N ILE A 638 51.54 25.62 -28.76
CA ILE A 638 50.64 24.61 -28.20
C ILE A 638 49.39 24.41 -29.09
N PRO A 639 48.64 25.44 -29.50
CA PRO A 639 47.45 25.27 -30.36
C PRO A 639 47.79 24.68 -31.72
N ASN A 640 48.96 25.02 -32.28
CA ASN A 640 49.39 24.57 -33.60
C ASN A 640 49.75 23.08 -33.60
N LEU A 641 50.48 22.62 -32.59
CA LEU A 641 50.79 21.20 -32.39
C LEU A 641 49.53 20.41 -32.09
N LEU A 642 48.67 20.90 -31.19
CA LEU A 642 47.39 20.28 -30.89
C LEU A 642 46.53 20.15 -32.15
N CYS A 643 46.49 21.13 -33.04
CA CYS A 643 45.77 21.04 -34.31
C CYS A 643 46.24 19.83 -35.16
N ILE A 644 47.55 19.63 -35.30
CA ILE A 644 48.12 18.48 -36.05
C ILE A 644 47.80 17.15 -35.36
N PHE A 645 47.95 17.10 -34.03
CA PHE A 645 47.68 15.88 -33.27
C PHE A 645 46.18 15.53 -33.24
N THR A 646 45.30 16.52 -33.15
CA THR A 646 43.84 16.36 -33.25
C THR A 646 43.45 15.80 -34.60
N PHE A 647 44.02 16.32 -35.69
CA PHE A 647 43.85 15.71 -37.01
C PHE A 647 44.26 14.25 -36.99
N TRP A 648 45.44 13.94 -36.45
CA TRP A 648 45.99 12.59 -36.52
C TRP A 648 45.21 11.58 -35.67
N LYS A 649 44.75 12.01 -34.49
CA LYS A 649 43.87 11.25 -33.58
C LYS A 649 42.52 10.96 -34.24
N ASN A 650 41.96 11.94 -34.95
CA ASN A 650 40.65 11.84 -35.59
C ASN A 650 40.69 11.43 -37.07
N ARG A 651 41.86 11.06 -37.60
CA ARG A 651 42.06 10.84 -39.04
C ARG A 651 41.04 9.90 -39.67
N LYS A 652 40.74 8.77 -39.00
CA LYS A 652 39.75 7.80 -39.50
C LYS A 652 38.36 8.42 -39.58
N ARG A 653 37.90 9.08 -38.51
CA ARG A 653 36.60 9.76 -38.49
C ARG A 653 36.53 10.87 -39.54
N LEU A 654 37.58 11.68 -39.68
CA LEU A 654 37.63 12.75 -40.69
C LEU A 654 37.54 12.16 -42.11
N GLN A 655 38.21 11.03 -42.36
CA GLN A 655 38.04 10.29 -43.62
C GLN A 655 36.61 9.77 -43.82
N ASP A 656 35.98 9.23 -42.78
CA ASP A 656 34.59 8.78 -42.82
C ASP A 656 33.64 9.94 -43.13
N VAL A 657 33.84 11.11 -42.53
CA VAL A 657 33.12 12.34 -42.84
C VAL A 657 33.31 12.69 -44.32
N CYS A 658 34.55 12.82 -44.80
CA CYS A 658 34.83 13.22 -46.18
C CYS A 658 34.26 12.26 -47.23
N LEU A 659 34.36 10.94 -47.00
CA LEU A 659 33.77 9.92 -47.86
C LEU A 659 32.23 9.92 -47.76
N GLY A 660 31.72 10.20 -46.58
CA GLY A 660 30.31 10.35 -46.26
C GLY A 660 29.62 11.50 -46.97
N PHE A 661 30.28 12.66 -47.06
CA PHE A 661 29.85 13.79 -47.88
C PHE A 661 29.61 13.36 -49.34
N ASN A 662 30.54 12.60 -49.91
CA ASN A 662 30.40 12.08 -51.27
C ASN A 662 29.24 11.08 -51.38
N ALA A 663 29.04 10.22 -50.38
CA ALA A 663 27.96 9.23 -50.36
C ALA A 663 26.56 9.86 -50.22
N LEU A 664 26.42 10.88 -49.36
CA LEU A 664 25.18 11.64 -49.20
C LEU A 664 24.82 12.40 -50.49
N MET A 665 25.83 13.05 -51.11
CA MET A 665 25.64 13.73 -52.40
C MET A 665 25.17 12.77 -53.49
N PHE A 666 25.73 11.55 -53.53
CA PHE A 666 25.29 10.51 -54.46
C PHE A 666 23.85 10.03 -54.18
N ALA A 667 23.48 9.81 -52.92
CA ALA A 667 22.11 9.41 -52.55
C ALA A 667 21.05 10.47 -52.93
N LEU A 668 21.45 11.73 -53.05
CA LEU A 668 20.59 12.86 -53.38
C LEU A 668 20.74 13.33 -54.84
N GLU A 669 21.37 12.54 -55.71
CA GLU A 669 21.63 12.91 -57.11
C GLU A 669 20.35 13.33 -57.88
N ARG A 670 19.20 12.75 -57.51
CA ARG A 670 17.87 13.10 -58.07
C ARG A 670 17.44 14.56 -57.86
N PHE A 671 18.07 15.29 -56.94
CA PHE A 671 17.77 16.70 -56.63
C PHE A 671 18.74 17.70 -57.28
N HIS A 672 19.64 17.25 -58.18
CA HIS A 672 20.57 18.10 -58.95
C HIS A 672 21.34 19.13 -58.10
N ILE A 673 21.87 18.71 -56.95
CA ILE A 673 22.64 19.58 -56.06
C ILE A 673 23.87 20.14 -56.79
N SER A 674 24.08 21.45 -56.74
CA SER A 674 25.20 22.12 -57.38
C SER A 674 26.56 21.57 -56.88
N SER A 675 27.43 21.19 -57.82
CA SER A 675 28.76 20.68 -57.49
C SER A 675 29.69 21.84 -57.10
N ASN A 676 29.87 22.05 -55.79
CA ASN A 676 30.88 22.98 -55.29
C ASN A 676 32.28 22.36 -55.48
N THR A 677 33.02 22.81 -56.50
CA THR A 677 34.37 22.34 -56.83
C THR A 677 35.38 22.58 -55.70
N ASP A 678 35.14 23.60 -54.88
CA ASP A 678 36.01 23.97 -53.76
C ASP A 678 35.88 22.97 -52.60
N LEU A 679 34.65 22.64 -52.20
CA LEU A 679 34.36 21.63 -51.18
C LEU A 679 34.97 20.27 -51.55
N LYS A 680 34.83 19.83 -52.81
CA LYS A 680 35.41 18.57 -53.27
C LYS A 680 36.94 18.54 -53.18
N THR A 681 37.59 19.68 -53.42
CA THR A 681 39.05 19.82 -53.35
C THR A 681 39.51 19.71 -51.89
N ILE A 682 38.85 20.42 -50.97
CA ILE A 682 39.15 20.38 -49.52
C ILE A 682 39.04 18.96 -48.95
N LEU A 683 37.95 18.25 -49.30
CA LEU A 683 37.73 16.88 -48.83
C LEU A 683 38.79 15.91 -49.37
N THR A 684 39.23 16.10 -50.62
CA THR A 684 40.28 15.26 -51.23
C THR A 684 41.64 15.54 -50.60
N ASP A 685 41.97 16.82 -50.39
CA ASP A 685 43.23 17.26 -49.78
C ASP A 685 43.48 16.65 -48.40
N LEU A 686 42.40 16.48 -47.62
CA LEU A 686 42.43 15.94 -46.26
C LEU A 686 42.63 14.42 -46.24
N ILE A 687 42.08 13.71 -47.23
CA ILE A 687 42.24 12.26 -47.39
C ILE A 687 43.70 11.90 -47.72
N GLU A 688 44.41 12.75 -48.47
CA GLU A 688 45.78 12.52 -48.94
C GLU A 688 46.88 12.67 -47.87
N ILE A 689 46.58 13.30 -46.72
CA ILE A 689 47.56 13.53 -45.65
C ILE A 689 48.04 12.17 -45.08
N ASN A 690 49.37 12.00 -44.97
CA ASN A 690 50.03 10.78 -44.50
C ASN A 690 51.24 11.09 -43.59
N LYS A 691 51.93 10.05 -43.08
CA LYS A 691 52.99 10.20 -42.06
C LYS A 691 54.21 11.00 -42.55
N GLN A 692 54.42 11.08 -43.86
CA GLN A 692 55.53 11.81 -44.48
C GLN A 692 55.15 13.25 -44.84
N THR A 693 53.88 13.62 -44.71
CA THR A 693 53.45 15.01 -44.90
C THR A 693 54.16 15.91 -43.89
N ILE A 694 54.68 17.04 -44.37
CA ILE A 694 55.31 18.05 -43.53
C ILE A 694 54.24 18.67 -42.61
N SER A 695 54.56 18.84 -41.33
CA SER A 695 53.58 19.25 -40.31
C SER A 695 52.94 20.61 -40.61
N GLY A 696 53.67 21.55 -41.18
CA GLY A 696 53.10 22.83 -41.64
C GLY A 696 52.07 22.67 -42.77
N VAL A 697 52.25 21.70 -43.67
CA VAL A 697 51.28 21.40 -44.74
C VAL A 697 50.03 20.74 -44.16
N CYS A 698 50.20 19.80 -43.22
CA CYS A 698 49.08 19.18 -42.51
C CYS A 698 48.26 20.22 -41.73
N TYR A 699 48.94 21.10 -41.00
CA TYR A 699 48.30 22.21 -40.30
C TYR A 699 47.48 23.07 -41.27
N ASN A 700 48.06 23.52 -42.38
CA ASN A 700 47.35 24.37 -43.34
C ASN A 700 46.13 23.67 -43.95
N LYS A 701 46.28 22.41 -44.39
CA LYS A 701 45.17 21.63 -44.99
C LYS A 701 44.04 21.37 -43.98
N TYR A 702 44.38 20.98 -42.75
CA TYR A 702 43.37 20.75 -41.72
C TYR A 702 42.73 22.06 -41.23
N HIS A 703 43.51 23.13 -41.07
CA HIS A 703 43.00 24.45 -40.73
C HIS A 703 42.05 24.97 -41.82
N HIS A 704 42.34 24.73 -43.10
CA HIS A 704 41.43 25.08 -44.19
C HIS A 704 40.11 24.29 -44.13
N TYR A 705 40.15 23.01 -43.76
CA TYR A 705 38.94 22.24 -43.46
C TYR A 705 38.16 22.79 -42.27
N ILE A 706 38.85 23.17 -41.18
CA ILE A 706 38.19 23.75 -40.00
C ILE A 706 37.45 25.03 -40.40
N GLU A 707 38.14 25.95 -41.09
CA GLU A 707 37.58 27.24 -41.49
C GLU A 707 36.42 27.12 -42.48
N THR A 708 36.48 26.17 -43.42
CA THR A 708 35.53 26.10 -44.53
C THR A 708 34.42 25.06 -44.31
N VAL A 709 34.69 23.96 -43.62
CA VAL A 709 33.76 22.84 -43.44
C VAL A 709 33.27 22.76 -42.00
N GLU A 710 34.18 22.68 -41.02
CA GLU A 710 33.81 22.48 -39.61
C GLU A 710 33.08 23.70 -39.01
N LYS A 711 33.44 24.92 -39.42
CA LYS A 711 32.70 26.14 -39.03
C LYS A 711 31.38 26.34 -39.77
N THR A 712 31.23 25.76 -40.97
CA THR A 712 30.07 25.97 -41.83
C THR A 712 28.94 24.98 -41.52
N TYR A 713 29.27 23.74 -41.21
CA TYR A 713 28.29 22.66 -40.97
C TYR A 713 28.24 22.29 -39.49
N SER A 714 27.04 22.00 -38.98
CA SER A 714 26.86 21.61 -37.60
C SER A 714 27.53 20.26 -37.30
N ALA A 715 27.86 20.01 -36.03
CA ALA A 715 28.37 18.71 -35.59
C ALA A 715 27.43 17.55 -35.94
N ASN A 716 26.11 17.78 -35.96
CA ASN A 716 25.12 16.78 -36.35
C ASN A 716 25.21 16.43 -37.83
N ILE A 717 25.44 17.41 -38.70
CA ILE A 717 25.65 17.17 -40.13
C ILE A 717 26.95 16.41 -40.37
N LEU A 718 28.05 16.79 -39.71
CA LEU A 718 29.32 16.09 -39.83
C LEU A 718 29.19 14.63 -39.38
N ASN A 719 28.48 14.38 -38.27
CA ASN A 719 28.20 13.04 -37.77
C ASN A 719 27.31 12.24 -38.72
N LEU A 720 26.26 12.86 -39.25
CA LEU A 720 25.39 12.23 -40.25
C LEU A 720 26.21 11.84 -41.48
N CYS A 721 27.06 12.71 -42.00
CA CYS A 721 27.96 12.38 -43.11
C CYS A 721 28.86 11.18 -42.75
N ALA A 722 29.49 11.16 -41.57
CA ALA A 722 30.27 9.99 -41.15
C ALA A 722 29.44 8.69 -41.18
N GLU A 723 28.21 8.73 -40.67
CA GLU A 723 27.29 7.58 -40.71
C GLU A 723 26.87 7.18 -42.14
N PHE A 724 26.80 8.12 -43.07
CA PHE A 724 26.62 7.81 -44.50
C PHE A 724 27.74 6.95 -45.08
N ASN A 725 28.96 7.05 -44.54
CA ASN A 725 30.05 6.17 -44.92
C ASN A 725 30.07 4.86 -44.12
N VAL A 726 29.85 4.92 -42.79
CA VAL A 726 29.97 3.78 -41.88
C VAL A 726 28.77 2.83 -42.00
N SER A 727 27.57 3.36 -42.15
CA SER A 727 26.29 2.64 -42.06
C SER A 727 25.60 2.50 -43.42
N ARG A 728 26.38 2.27 -44.49
CA ARG A 728 25.88 2.19 -45.89
C ARG A 728 24.77 1.16 -46.08
N GLU A 729 24.86 -0.01 -45.46
CA GLU A 729 23.85 -1.07 -45.62
C GLU A 729 22.52 -0.69 -44.95
N LEU A 730 22.58 -0.09 -43.76
CA LEU A 730 21.40 0.39 -43.04
C LEU A 730 20.70 1.50 -43.81
N ILE A 731 21.45 2.50 -44.28
CA ILE A 731 20.89 3.62 -45.03
C ILE A 731 20.26 3.15 -46.34
N LYS A 732 20.90 2.19 -47.03
CA LYS A 732 20.31 1.58 -48.22
C LYS A 732 18.95 0.96 -47.90
N PHE A 733 18.86 0.16 -46.83
CA PHE A 733 17.61 -0.49 -46.43
C PHE A 733 16.53 0.52 -45.99
N LEU A 734 16.90 1.55 -45.22
CA LEU A 734 16.00 2.64 -44.85
C LEU A 734 15.40 3.35 -46.07
N ASN A 735 16.19 3.51 -47.13
CA ASN A 735 15.72 4.15 -48.37
C ASN A 735 14.80 3.22 -49.20
N GLU A 736 14.89 1.90 -49.03
CA GLU A 736 14.05 0.91 -49.74
C GLU A 736 12.63 0.79 -49.14
N LEU A 737 12.45 1.02 -47.83
CA LEU A 737 11.16 0.87 -47.14
C LEU A 737 10.22 2.07 -47.34
N THR A 738 8.90 1.83 -47.35
CA THR A 738 7.88 2.89 -47.24
C THR A 738 7.59 3.24 -45.77
N THR A 739 6.80 4.29 -45.51
CA THR A 739 6.35 4.62 -44.14
C THR A 739 5.43 3.55 -43.59
N THR A 740 4.57 2.96 -44.43
CA THR A 740 3.67 1.87 -44.03
C THR A 740 4.45 0.64 -43.58
N ASP A 741 5.56 0.33 -44.25
CA ASP A 741 6.41 -0.81 -43.90
C ASP A 741 7.07 -0.64 -42.52
N ALA A 742 7.42 0.60 -42.17
CA ALA A 742 7.96 0.94 -40.86
C ALA A 742 6.89 0.84 -39.75
N ASP A 743 5.65 1.27 -40.02
CA ASP A 743 4.54 1.15 -39.07
C ASP A 743 4.17 -0.32 -38.83
N ASN A 744 4.15 -1.15 -39.88
CA ASN A 744 3.91 -2.59 -39.78
C ASN A 744 5.00 -3.29 -38.96
N LEU A 745 6.26 -2.88 -39.12
CA LEU A 745 7.37 -3.35 -38.30
C LEU A 745 7.18 -2.98 -36.82
N LEU A 746 6.64 -1.80 -36.51
CA LEU A 746 6.36 -1.39 -35.13
C LEU A 746 5.22 -2.21 -34.50
N GLU A 747 4.15 -2.48 -35.25
CA GLU A 747 3.01 -3.27 -34.77
C GLU A 747 3.42 -4.70 -34.43
N ALA A 748 4.26 -5.30 -35.28
CA ALA A 748 4.78 -6.64 -35.13
C ALA A 748 5.60 -6.89 -33.87
N VAL A 749 6.20 -5.83 -33.31
CA VAL A 749 6.99 -5.94 -32.07
C VAL A 749 6.12 -6.35 -30.89
N ASN A 750 4.82 -6.02 -30.91
CA ASN A 750 3.90 -6.40 -29.82
C ASN A 750 3.73 -7.92 -29.69
N ASP A 751 3.93 -8.66 -30.77
CA ASP A 751 3.70 -10.11 -30.86
C ASP A 751 5.02 -10.91 -30.96
N TRP A 752 6.17 -10.25 -30.86
CA TRP A 752 7.47 -10.86 -31.15
C TRP A 752 8.24 -11.28 -29.90
N ASP A 753 8.96 -12.39 -30.00
CA ASP A 753 9.86 -12.91 -28.96
C ASP A 753 11.18 -12.11 -28.95
N GLU A 754 11.44 -11.38 -27.86
CA GLU A 754 12.62 -10.50 -27.70
C GLU A 754 13.99 -11.21 -27.79
N THR A 755 14.01 -12.55 -27.87
CA THR A 755 15.25 -13.35 -27.97
C THR A 755 16.04 -13.15 -29.27
N ILE A 756 15.41 -12.70 -30.36
CA ILE A 756 16.06 -12.55 -31.69
C ILE A 756 16.40 -11.08 -32.00
N ILE A 757 15.48 -10.16 -31.72
CA ILE A 757 15.66 -8.71 -31.93
C ILE A 757 14.98 -8.00 -30.77
N SER A 758 15.67 -7.04 -30.16
CA SER A 758 15.05 -6.25 -29.10
C SER A 758 13.97 -5.31 -29.67
N THR A 759 12.85 -5.18 -28.95
CA THR A 759 11.79 -4.19 -29.19
C THR A 759 12.37 -2.80 -29.46
N LYS A 760 13.38 -2.42 -28.68
CA LYS A 760 14.10 -1.16 -28.81
C LYS A 760 14.78 -0.99 -30.17
N SER A 761 15.42 -2.02 -30.70
CA SER A 761 16.10 -1.95 -32.01
C SER A 761 15.12 -1.63 -33.15
N VAL A 762 13.89 -2.15 -33.10
CA VAL A 762 12.88 -1.88 -34.12
C VAL A 762 12.32 -0.47 -33.97
N ILE A 763 12.05 -0.01 -32.75
CA ILE A 763 11.63 1.37 -32.47
C ILE A 763 12.69 2.38 -32.94
N ASP A 764 13.96 2.14 -32.60
CA ASP A 764 15.09 2.97 -33.02
C ASP A 764 15.18 3.04 -34.56
N PHE A 765 14.90 1.94 -35.25
CA PHE A 765 14.88 1.86 -36.72
C PHE A 765 13.73 2.67 -37.34
N VAL A 766 12.52 2.57 -36.79
CA VAL A 766 11.35 3.34 -37.24
C VAL A 766 11.55 4.84 -37.02
N ASN A 767 12.15 5.23 -35.89
CA ASN A 767 12.53 6.62 -35.63
C ASN A 767 13.53 7.14 -36.66
N LEU A 768 14.54 6.34 -37.01
CA LEU A 768 15.54 6.69 -38.02
C LEU A 768 14.92 6.82 -39.42
N LYS A 769 13.97 5.94 -39.78
CA LYS A 769 13.22 6.03 -41.03
C LYS A 769 12.36 7.30 -41.09
N THR A 770 11.73 7.65 -39.98
CA THR A 770 10.89 8.86 -39.87
C THR A 770 11.73 10.12 -40.05
N PHE A 771 12.92 10.16 -39.45
CA PHE A 771 13.90 11.24 -39.62
C PHE A 771 14.24 11.45 -41.11
N PHE A 772 14.67 10.41 -41.82
CA PHE A 772 15.02 10.50 -43.25
C PHE A 772 13.81 10.87 -44.13
N THR A 773 12.64 10.35 -43.81
CA THR A 773 11.40 10.67 -44.55
C THR A 773 11.06 12.15 -44.43
N ARG A 774 11.14 12.73 -43.23
CA ARG A 774 10.93 14.16 -43.01
C ARG A 774 12.00 14.99 -43.72
N ALA A 775 13.27 14.57 -43.67
CA ALA A 775 14.38 15.28 -44.31
C ALA A 775 14.23 15.34 -45.83
N TYR A 776 13.95 14.20 -46.47
CA TYR A 776 13.73 14.15 -47.90
C TYR A 776 12.48 14.93 -48.33
N ALA A 777 11.40 14.88 -47.56
CA ALA A 777 10.21 15.70 -47.85
C ALA A 777 10.52 17.21 -47.74
N SER A 778 11.37 17.62 -46.79
CA SER A 778 11.82 19.02 -46.67
C SER A 778 12.69 19.44 -47.88
N ILE A 779 13.64 18.59 -48.27
CA ILE A 779 14.49 18.82 -49.44
C ILE A 779 13.65 18.90 -50.72
N GLU A 780 12.67 18.01 -50.89
CA GLU A 780 11.77 17.99 -52.06
C GLU A 780 10.90 19.26 -52.16
N LYS A 781 10.41 19.75 -51.02
CA LYS A 781 9.68 21.04 -50.95
C LYS A 781 10.55 22.22 -51.36
N LEU A 782 11.83 22.21 -50.97
CA LEU A 782 12.78 23.28 -51.35
C LEU A 782 13.20 23.17 -52.80
N PHE A 783 13.46 21.95 -53.29
CA PHE A 783 13.73 21.68 -54.70
C PHE A 783 12.58 22.17 -55.61
N SER A 784 11.33 21.99 -55.17
CA SER A 784 10.16 22.46 -55.91
C SER A 784 10.07 24.00 -56.02
N ARG A 785 10.87 24.75 -55.23
CA ARG A 785 10.89 26.21 -55.17
C ARG A 785 12.12 26.84 -55.82
N GLU A 786 13.22 26.11 -55.93
CA GLU A 786 14.52 26.63 -56.40
C GLU A 786 15.08 25.83 -57.59
N ILE A 787 15.80 26.51 -58.49
CA ILE A 787 16.33 25.89 -59.73
C ILE A 787 17.59 25.05 -59.46
N LYS A 788 18.38 25.37 -58.42
CA LYS A 788 19.59 24.63 -58.01
C LYS A 788 19.81 24.72 -56.50
N LEU A 789 19.82 23.58 -55.83
CA LEU A 789 20.14 23.47 -54.41
C LEU A 789 21.66 23.43 -54.18
N SER A 790 22.16 24.11 -53.17
CA SER A 790 23.51 23.90 -52.65
C SER A 790 23.54 22.81 -51.57
N PHE A 791 24.71 22.27 -51.25
CA PHE A 791 24.83 21.35 -50.11
C PHE A 791 24.47 22.04 -48.78
N GLN A 792 24.66 23.35 -48.68
CA GLN A 792 24.28 24.12 -47.50
C GLN A 792 22.76 24.11 -47.28
N ASP A 793 21.97 24.16 -48.37
CA ASP A 793 20.51 24.09 -48.28
C ASP A 793 20.05 22.70 -47.83
N VAL A 794 20.72 21.65 -48.32
CA VAL A 794 20.49 20.26 -47.88
C VAL A 794 20.85 20.09 -46.40
N ALA A 795 22.02 20.59 -45.98
CA ALA A 795 22.44 20.54 -44.58
C ALA A 795 21.43 21.25 -43.67
N LYS A 796 20.91 22.41 -44.09
CA LYS A 796 19.89 23.15 -43.35
C LYS A 796 18.60 22.35 -43.14
N CYS A 797 18.16 21.57 -44.14
CA CYS A 797 16.99 20.70 -44.00
C CYS A 797 17.16 19.67 -42.89
N PHE A 798 18.33 19.04 -42.82
CA PHE A 798 18.64 18.08 -41.77
C PHE A 798 18.80 18.78 -40.41
N ASP A 799 19.49 19.91 -40.36
CA ASP A 799 19.67 20.70 -39.14
C ASP A 799 18.34 21.18 -38.53
N ASP A 800 17.37 21.57 -39.37
CA ASP A 800 16.05 21.99 -38.88
C ASP A 800 15.29 20.82 -38.24
N ILE A 801 15.47 19.59 -38.74
CA ILE A 801 14.86 18.39 -38.16
C ILE A 801 15.60 17.94 -36.90
N PHE A 802 16.92 18.09 -36.83
CA PHE A 802 17.68 17.81 -35.61
C PHE A 802 17.28 18.68 -34.41
N LYS A 803 16.58 19.81 -34.62
CA LYS A 803 16.08 20.68 -33.55
C LYS A 803 14.83 20.13 -32.86
N ASP A 804 14.07 19.23 -33.51
CA ASP A 804 12.93 18.57 -32.88
C ASP A 804 13.41 17.67 -31.73
N ASP A 805 12.72 17.75 -30.59
CA ASP A 805 13.06 16.97 -29.38
C ASP A 805 13.10 15.46 -29.65
N ASP A 806 12.23 14.99 -30.55
CA ASP A 806 12.13 13.59 -30.98
C ASP A 806 13.39 13.07 -31.67
N PHE A 807 14.23 13.96 -32.23
CA PHE A 807 15.39 13.59 -33.04
C PHE A 807 16.75 13.97 -32.46
N LYS A 808 16.79 14.46 -31.21
CA LYS A 808 18.04 14.88 -30.54
C LYS A 808 19.10 13.78 -30.44
N ASN A 809 18.71 12.51 -30.40
CA ASN A 809 19.63 11.37 -30.29
C ASN A 809 19.68 10.48 -31.56
N VAL A 810 19.27 10.99 -32.73
CA VAL A 810 19.22 10.20 -33.98
C VAL A 810 20.56 9.56 -34.35
N ILE A 811 21.67 10.25 -34.10
CA ILE A 811 23.01 9.70 -34.37
C ILE A 811 23.27 8.43 -33.54
N GLY A 812 22.81 8.38 -32.29
CA GLY A 812 22.94 7.20 -31.43
C GLY A 812 22.15 5.97 -31.94
N LEU A 813 21.11 6.18 -32.75
CA LEU A 813 20.27 5.11 -33.29
C LEU A 813 20.99 4.30 -34.37
N PHE A 814 21.93 4.91 -35.11
CA PHE A 814 22.66 4.22 -36.19
C PHE A 814 23.41 2.99 -35.70
N GLN A 815 24.05 3.06 -34.53
CA GLN A 815 24.80 1.93 -33.98
C GLN A 815 23.90 0.73 -33.66
N THR A 816 22.79 0.96 -32.96
CA THR A 816 21.81 -0.08 -32.61
C THR A 816 21.21 -0.68 -33.88
N CYS A 817 20.77 0.16 -34.81
CA CYS A 817 20.14 -0.25 -36.05
C CYS A 817 21.11 -1.01 -36.97
N SER A 818 22.36 -0.59 -37.08
CA SER A 818 23.37 -1.26 -37.91
C SER A 818 23.73 -2.64 -37.37
N GLN A 819 23.73 -2.85 -36.05
CA GLN A 819 23.94 -4.18 -35.45
C GLN A 819 22.74 -5.11 -35.66
N SER A 820 21.52 -4.56 -35.64
CA SER A 820 20.27 -5.34 -35.77
C SER A 820 19.70 -5.39 -37.20
N VAL A 821 20.35 -4.77 -38.19
CA VAL A 821 19.80 -4.58 -39.54
C VAL A 821 19.38 -5.91 -40.21
N THR A 822 20.17 -6.97 -40.04
CA THR A 822 19.87 -8.29 -40.61
C THR A 822 18.64 -8.92 -39.97
N GLY A 823 18.48 -8.77 -38.65
CA GLY A 823 17.29 -9.25 -37.94
C GLY A 823 16.04 -8.49 -38.38
N ILE A 824 16.10 -7.15 -38.42
CA ILE A 824 14.94 -6.32 -38.80
C ILE A 824 14.49 -6.64 -40.24
N LYS A 825 15.44 -6.88 -41.16
CA LYS A 825 15.14 -7.37 -42.51
C LYS A 825 14.38 -8.70 -42.50
N HIS A 826 14.74 -9.63 -41.62
CA HIS A 826 14.06 -10.92 -41.51
C HIS A 826 12.64 -10.78 -40.96
N LEU A 827 12.46 -9.98 -39.90
CA LEU A 827 11.15 -9.69 -39.31
C LEU A 827 10.19 -9.07 -40.34
N TYR A 828 10.69 -8.11 -41.12
CA TYR A 828 9.92 -7.48 -42.21
C TYR A 828 9.39 -8.50 -43.23
N LEU A 829 10.21 -9.49 -43.60
CA LEU A 829 9.82 -10.53 -44.56
C LEU A 829 8.76 -11.47 -43.98
N GLU A 830 8.88 -11.91 -42.73
CA GLU A 830 7.92 -12.83 -42.11
C GLU A 830 6.52 -12.24 -41.92
N LEU A 831 6.44 -10.96 -41.53
CA LEU A 831 5.16 -10.27 -41.31
C LEU A 831 4.34 -10.16 -42.58
N THR A 832 5.04 -9.88 -43.69
CA THR A 832 4.42 -9.75 -45.01
C THR A 832 3.74 -11.07 -45.42
N ASP A 833 4.31 -12.22 -45.05
CA ASP A 833 3.78 -13.55 -45.41
C ASP A 833 2.62 -14.00 -44.51
N LYS A 834 2.72 -13.82 -43.19
CA LYS A 834 1.65 -14.21 -42.23
C LYS A 834 0.37 -13.40 -42.44
N GLU A 835 0.49 -12.09 -42.66
CA GLU A 835 -0.66 -11.21 -42.86
C GLU A 835 -1.42 -11.52 -44.16
N GLN A 836 -0.71 -11.84 -45.23
CA GLN A 836 -1.34 -12.29 -46.46
C GLN A 836 -2.06 -13.64 -46.33
N SER A 837 -1.62 -14.50 -45.42
CA SER A 837 -2.26 -15.79 -45.15
C SER A 837 -3.60 -15.64 -44.43
N LYS A 838 -3.65 -14.85 -43.34
CA LYS A 838 -4.90 -14.58 -42.59
C LYS A 838 -5.95 -13.88 -43.46
N ARG A 839 -5.53 -12.93 -44.31
CA ARG A 839 -6.41 -12.27 -45.28
C ARG A 839 -7.04 -13.24 -46.27
N ARG A 840 -6.24 -14.15 -46.84
CA ARG A 840 -6.75 -15.20 -47.74
C ARG A 840 -7.77 -16.11 -47.03
N CYS A 841 -7.51 -16.50 -45.79
CA CYS A 841 -8.43 -17.32 -45.01
C CYS A 841 -9.82 -16.69 -44.84
N ILE A 842 -9.89 -15.39 -44.49
CA ILE A 842 -11.16 -14.64 -44.36
C ILE A 842 -11.93 -14.63 -45.68
N MET A 843 -11.25 -14.31 -46.78
CA MET A 843 -11.87 -14.26 -48.11
C MET A 843 -12.40 -15.62 -48.54
N ASP A 844 -11.67 -16.69 -48.24
CA ASP A 844 -12.10 -18.05 -48.51
C ASP A 844 -13.30 -18.47 -47.63
N ILE A 845 -13.49 -17.91 -46.43
CA ILE A 845 -14.68 -18.22 -45.59
C ILE A 845 -15.90 -17.53 -46.19
N MET A 846 -15.74 -16.28 -46.62
CA MET A 846 -16.82 -15.46 -47.17
C MET A 846 -17.31 -15.92 -48.55
N SER A 847 -16.49 -16.66 -49.30
CA SER A 847 -16.85 -17.17 -50.62
C SER A 847 -17.81 -18.38 -50.54
N HIS A 848 -17.46 -19.40 -49.76
CA HIS A 848 -18.31 -20.58 -49.54
C HIS A 848 -17.92 -21.28 -48.23
N SER A 849 -18.87 -21.43 -47.30
CA SER A 849 -18.64 -22.16 -46.05
C SER A 849 -19.90 -22.84 -45.52
N VAL A 850 -19.69 -23.93 -44.78
CA VAL A 850 -20.73 -24.73 -44.14
C VAL A 850 -20.49 -24.70 -42.64
N LEU A 851 -21.45 -24.15 -41.89
CA LEU A 851 -21.42 -24.09 -40.43
C LEU A 851 -22.16 -25.27 -39.83
N HIS A 852 -21.53 -25.90 -38.86
CA HIS A 852 -22.12 -26.91 -38.00
C HIS A 852 -22.11 -26.40 -36.57
N PHE A 853 -23.28 -26.29 -35.95
CA PHE A 853 -23.37 -26.04 -34.52
C PHE A 853 -23.18 -27.38 -33.80
N VAL A 854 -22.30 -27.41 -32.81
CA VAL A 854 -21.97 -28.60 -32.04
C VAL A 854 -22.13 -28.35 -30.56
N LYS A 855 -22.50 -29.39 -29.80
CA LYS A 855 -22.51 -29.33 -28.34
C LYS A 855 -21.12 -29.69 -27.84
N ASP A 856 -20.44 -28.74 -27.21
CA ASP A 856 -19.14 -28.98 -26.58
C ASP A 856 -19.30 -28.97 -25.06
N LEU A 857 -19.23 -30.15 -24.47
CA LEU A 857 -19.30 -30.35 -23.02
C LEU A 857 -18.02 -29.94 -22.28
N ARG A 858 -16.94 -29.59 -23.02
CA ARG A 858 -15.64 -29.20 -22.46
C ARG A 858 -15.42 -27.69 -22.44
N SER A 859 -16.18 -26.93 -23.23
CA SER A 859 -16.13 -25.47 -23.29
C SER A 859 -17.13 -24.84 -22.31
N GLU A 860 -16.75 -23.71 -21.68
CA GLU A 860 -17.65 -22.92 -20.82
C GLU A 860 -18.92 -22.46 -21.56
N ARG A 861 -18.87 -22.38 -22.89
CA ARG A 861 -19.98 -21.90 -23.74
C ARG A 861 -21.04 -22.96 -24.05
N MET A 862 -20.91 -24.21 -23.59
CA MET A 862 -21.80 -25.37 -23.83
C MET A 862 -22.04 -25.76 -25.31
N PHE A 863 -21.97 -24.81 -26.24
CA PHE A 863 -22.13 -24.93 -27.68
C PHE A 863 -20.98 -24.21 -28.40
N ASP A 864 -20.58 -24.76 -29.54
CA ASP A 864 -19.54 -24.21 -30.41
C ASP A 864 -19.97 -24.33 -31.88
N VAL A 865 -19.18 -23.76 -32.79
CA VAL A 865 -19.38 -23.81 -34.23
C VAL A 865 -18.16 -24.43 -34.91
N GLU A 866 -18.40 -25.31 -35.88
CA GLU A 866 -17.33 -25.92 -36.68
C GLU A 866 -17.53 -25.60 -38.17
N ILE A 867 -16.47 -25.09 -38.80
CA ILE A 867 -16.35 -25.07 -40.26
C ILE A 867 -15.48 -26.26 -40.68
N LYS A 868 -16.13 -27.41 -40.89
CA LYS A 868 -15.45 -28.71 -41.09
C LYS A 868 -14.45 -28.76 -42.25
N ALA A 869 -14.65 -27.96 -43.30
CA ALA A 869 -13.72 -27.90 -44.43
C ALA A 869 -12.35 -27.29 -44.05
N LYS A 870 -12.28 -26.53 -42.95
CA LYS A 870 -11.09 -25.75 -42.55
C LYS A 870 -10.63 -26.02 -41.12
N ASN A 871 -11.32 -26.90 -40.38
CA ASN A 871 -11.08 -27.17 -38.95
C ASN A 871 -11.00 -25.87 -38.11
N LEU A 872 -11.94 -24.95 -38.33
CA LEU A 872 -12.03 -23.70 -37.56
C LEU A 872 -13.16 -23.81 -36.55
N ASN A 873 -12.89 -23.34 -35.33
CA ASN A 873 -13.88 -23.19 -34.26
C ASN A 873 -14.29 -21.72 -34.04
N PHE A 874 -15.12 -21.43 -33.03
CA PHE A 874 -15.49 -20.03 -32.75
C PHE A 874 -14.30 -19.15 -32.35
N ASP A 875 -13.34 -19.68 -31.57
CA ASP A 875 -12.19 -18.89 -31.10
C ASP A 875 -11.31 -18.45 -32.28
N ASP A 876 -11.07 -19.34 -33.24
CA ASP A 876 -10.36 -19.04 -34.48
C ASP A 876 -11.10 -17.94 -35.28
N LEU A 877 -12.43 -18.03 -35.37
CA LEU A 877 -13.25 -17.03 -36.05
C LEU A 877 -13.24 -15.68 -35.31
N SER A 878 -13.18 -15.69 -33.98
CA SER A 878 -13.06 -14.48 -33.16
C SER A 878 -11.71 -13.80 -33.38
N GLU A 879 -10.61 -14.57 -33.43
CA GLU A 879 -9.28 -14.03 -33.74
C GLU A 879 -9.26 -13.39 -35.14
N LEU A 880 -9.81 -14.09 -36.14
CA LEU A 880 -9.91 -13.58 -37.50
C LEU A 880 -10.80 -12.32 -37.57
N ARG A 881 -11.88 -12.23 -36.78
CA ARG A 881 -12.75 -11.05 -36.70
C ARG A 881 -11.98 -9.85 -36.16
N ASP A 882 -11.21 -10.04 -35.10
CA ASP A 882 -10.48 -8.95 -34.46
C ASP A 882 -9.35 -8.47 -35.38
N ARG A 883 -8.68 -9.38 -36.10
CA ARG A 883 -7.72 -9.01 -37.15
C ARG A 883 -8.40 -8.28 -38.31
N ALA A 884 -9.59 -8.70 -38.75
CA ALA A 884 -10.35 -8.02 -39.79
C ALA A 884 -10.71 -6.57 -39.41
N ARG A 885 -11.09 -6.32 -38.15
CA ARG A 885 -11.33 -4.97 -37.62
C ARG A 885 -10.07 -4.10 -37.67
N LEU A 886 -8.91 -4.63 -37.29
CA LEU A 886 -7.64 -3.89 -37.37
C LEU A 886 -7.28 -3.52 -38.81
N ILE A 887 -7.53 -4.42 -39.77
CA ILE A 887 -7.34 -4.15 -41.20
C ILE A 887 -8.32 -3.08 -41.71
N GLU A 888 -9.56 -3.06 -41.22
CA GLU A 888 -10.55 -2.01 -41.51
C GLU A 888 -10.07 -0.63 -41.00
N TYR A 889 -9.58 -0.57 -39.75
CA TYR A 889 -9.09 0.66 -39.14
C TYR A 889 -7.86 1.24 -39.86
N SER A 890 -6.88 0.39 -40.22
CA SER A 890 -5.66 0.82 -40.90
C SER A 890 -5.90 1.36 -42.33
N ASN A 891 -6.94 0.88 -43.02
CA ASN A 891 -7.21 1.23 -44.42
C ASN A 891 -8.27 2.31 -44.63
N LYS A 892 -9.00 2.76 -43.60
CA LYS A 892 -9.99 3.87 -43.69
C LYS A 892 -9.42 5.19 -44.25
N ASN A 893 -8.10 5.36 -44.25
CA ASN A 893 -7.42 6.57 -44.76
C ASN A 893 -6.92 6.48 -46.22
N LYS A 894 -7.11 5.34 -46.92
CA LYS A 894 -6.57 5.15 -48.30
C LYS A 894 -7.69 5.20 -49.35
N ASN A 895 -7.69 6.25 -50.18
CA ASN A 895 -8.72 6.57 -51.20
C ASN A 895 -8.66 5.70 -52.49
N ASN A 896 -8.30 4.42 -52.41
CA ASN A 896 -8.21 3.54 -53.59
C ASN A 896 -9.50 2.71 -53.78
N GLN A 897 -10.04 2.70 -55.00
CA GLN A 897 -11.30 2.01 -55.34
C GLN A 897 -11.25 0.48 -55.21
N GLU A 898 -10.09 -0.16 -55.45
CA GLU A 898 -9.94 -1.63 -55.32
C GLU A 898 -10.05 -2.10 -53.86
N HIS A 899 -9.55 -1.33 -52.90
CA HIS A 899 -9.67 -1.67 -51.47
C HIS A 899 -11.10 -1.53 -50.92
N LYS A 900 -12.02 -0.85 -51.62
CA LYS A 900 -13.41 -0.70 -51.14
C LYS A 900 -14.22 -2.00 -51.19
N VAL A 901 -13.94 -2.87 -52.17
CA VAL A 901 -14.64 -4.17 -52.28
C VAL A 901 -14.16 -5.12 -51.19
N GLU A 902 -12.85 -5.14 -50.96
CA GLU A 902 -12.21 -5.93 -49.89
C GLU A 902 -12.65 -5.46 -48.49
N ILE A 903 -12.69 -4.15 -48.23
CA ILE A 903 -13.17 -3.59 -46.95
C ILE A 903 -14.62 -4.01 -46.68
N LYS A 904 -15.50 -3.97 -47.69
CA LYS A 904 -16.90 -4.44 -47.52
C LYS A 904 -17.00 -5.91 -47.18
N GLN A 905 -16.11 -6.74 -47.72
CA GLN A 905 -16.07 -8.17 -47.39
C GLN A 905 -15.56 -8.41 -45.97
N LEU A 906 -14.59 -7.61 -45.49
CA LEU A 906 -14.13 -7.64 -44.11
C LEU A 906 -15.24 -7.18 -43.14
N GLU A 907 -15.96 -6.11 -43.45
CA GLU A 907 -17.14 -5.65 -42.67
C GLU A 907 -18.20 -6.74 -42.60
N SER A 908 -18.49 -7.39 -43.74
CA SER A 908 -19.46 -8.49 -43.82
C SER A 908 -19.02 -9.72 -43.01
N PHE A 909 -17.72 -10.01 -42.95
CA PHE A 909 -17.17 -11.08 -42.12
C PHE A 909 -17.29 -10.76 -40.63
N VAL A 910 -17.02 -9.52 -40.23
CA VAL A 910 -17.19 -9.08 -38.83
C VAL A 910 -18.65 -9.23 -38.38
N GLU A 911 -19.59 -8.86 -39.25
CA GLU A 911 -21.02 -9.02 -38.97
C GLU A 911 -21.41 -10.50 -38.89
N LEU A 912 -20.95 -11.34 -39.83
CA LEU A 912 -21.17 -12.78 -39.83
C LEU A 912 -20.76 -13.42 -38.49
N VAL A 913 -19.53 -13.18 -38.02
CA VAL A 913 -19.03 -13.75 -36.76
C VAL A 913 -19.86 -13.24 -35.57
N GLY A 914 -20.32 -11.99 -35.60
CA GLY A 914 -21.23 -11.45 -34.58
C GLY A 914 -22.60 -12.16 -34.54
N VAL A 915 -23.16 -12.54 -35.69
CA VAL A 915 -24.41 -13.33 -35.73
C VAL A 915 -24.18 -14.74 -35.21
N ILE A 916 -23.04 -15.37 -35.54
CA ILE A 916 -22.68 -16.70 -35.01
C ILE A 916 -22.60 -16.67 -33.47
N GLU A 917 -21.92 -15.66 -32.91
CA GLU A 917 -21.81 -15.46 -31.45
C GLU A 917 -23.20 -15.36 -30.80
N ALA A 918 -24.09 -14.54 -31.37
CA ALA A 918 -25.45 -14.38 -30.86
C ALA A 918 -26.31 -15.65 -30.99
N VAL A 919 -26.07 -16.50 -31.99
CA VAL A 919 -26.74 -17.81 -32.10
C VAL A 919 -26.27 -18.75 -30.99
N LEU A 920 -24.96 -18.80 -30.72
CA LEU A 920 -24.39 -19.63 -29.64
C LEU A 920 -24.89 -19.20 -28.26
N GLU A 921 -24.99 -17.90 -27.99
CA GLU A 921 -25.53 -17.36 -26.74
C GLU A 921 -27.01 -17.72 -26.54
N ASN A 922 -27.84 -17.59 -27.59
CA ASN A 922 -29.26 -17.95 -27.50
C ASN A 922 -29.47 -19.46 -27.33
N LEU A 923 -28.66 -20.29 -27.99
CA LEU A 923 -28.68 -21.75 -27.79
C LEU A 923 -28.32 -22.11 -26.34
N SER A 924 -27.30 -21.48 -25.79
CA SER A 924 -26.87 -21.65 -24.39
C SER A 924 -27.97 -21.25 -23.42
N SER A 925 -28.60 -20.09 -23.66
CA SER A 925 -29.68 -19.56 -22.82
C SER A 925 -30.94 -20.43 -22.87
N LEU A 926 -31.35 -20.87 -24.07
CA LEU A 926 -32.45 -21.81 -24.24
C LEU A 926 -32.18 -23.15 -23.56
N TYR A 927 -30.93 -23.63 -23.66
CA TYR A 927 -30.51 -24.84 -22.99
C TYR A 927 -30.67 -24.66 -21.49
N VAL A 928 -30.07 -23.63 -20.88
CA VAL A 928 -30.16 -23.33 -19.43
C VAL A 928 -31.59 -23.06 -18.95
N ALA A 929 -32.48 -22.56 -19.81
CA ALA A 929 -33.90 -22.38 -19.49
C ALA A 929 -34.72 -23.69 -19.54
N GLY A 930 -34.09 -24.83 -19.86
CA GLY A 930 -34.74 -26.15 -19.88
C GLY A 930 -35.61 -26.39 -21.11
N PHE A 931 -35.34 -25.72 -22.23
CA PHE A 931 -36.14 -25.88 -23.44
C PHE A 931 -36.01 -27.31 -24.01
N PRO A 932 -37.11 -28.06 -24.21
CA PRO A 932 -37.07 -29.51 -24.44
C PRO A 932 -36.37 -29.96 -25.74
N THR A 933 -36.29 -29.11 -26.76
CA THR A 933 -35.87 -29.48 -28.13
C THR A 933 -34.55 -28.82 -28.57
N VAL A 934 -33.81 -28.13 -27.68
CA VAL A 934 -32.53 -27.46 -28.04
C VAL A 934 -31.52 -28.42 -28.67
N THR A 935 -31.37 -29.62 -28.10
CA THR A 935 -30.45 -30.64 -28.61
C THR A 935 -30.87 -31.16 -29.99
N GLU A 936 -32.17 -31.19 -30.29
CA GLU A 936 -32.71 -31.59 -31.60
C GLU A 936 -32.52 -30.48 -32.65
N ILE A 937 -32.61 -29.22 -32.23
CA ILE A 937 -32.32 -28.05 -33.08
C ILE A 937 -30.85 -28.07 -33.54
N ILE A 938 -29.93 -28.53 -32.69
CA ILE A 938 -28.50 -28.57 -32.98
C ILE A 938 -28.12 -29.77 -33.85
N ASN A 939 -28.63 -30.96 -33.52
CA ASN A 939 -28.28 -32.19 -34.24
C ASN A 939 -28.71 -32.20 -35.73
N ASN A 940 -29.64 -31.31 -36.13
CA ASN A 940 -30.20 -31.29 -37.48
C ASN A 940 -29.92 -30.01 -38.28
N LYS A 941 -29.21 -28.99 -37.75
CA LYS A 941 -29.02 -27.71 -38.46
C LYS A 941 -27.61 -27.52 -39.00
N ILE A 942 -27.51 -27.64 -40.32
CA ILE A 942 -26.37 -27.24 -41.14
C ILE A 942 -26.75 -25.91 -41.80
N VAL A 943 -25.92 -24.88 -41.63
CA VAL A 943 -26.14 -23.57 -42.28
C VAL A 943 -25.07 -23.39 -43.35
N THR A 944 -25.50 -23.40 -44.61
CA THR A 944 -24.63 -23.09 -45.76
C THR A 944 -24.81 -21.63 -46.14
N PHE A 945 -23.72 -20.90 -46.34
CA PHE A 945 -23.77 -19.54 -46.88
C PHE A 945 -22.76 -19.34 -48.01
N ASN A 946 -23.17 -18.56 -49.00
CA ASN A 946 -22.43 -18.28 -50.24
C ASN A 946 -22.36 -16.77 -50.44
N GLU A 947 -21.22 -16.28 -50.94
CA GLU A 947 -21.05 -14.90 -51.40
C GLU A 947 -21.55 -13.84 -50.39
N SER A 948 -21.21 -14.00 -49.11
CA SER A 948 -21.65 -13.11 -48.01
C SER A 948 -23.16 -13.11 -47.68
N ASN A 949 -23.96 -14.01 -48.26
CA ASN A 949 -25.37 -14.16 -47.89
C ASN A 949 -25.55 -15.26 -46.83
N TYR A 950 -25.76 -14.83 -45.58
CA TYR A 950 -26.02 -15.68 -44.42
C TYR A 950 -27.42 -15.45 -43.81
N ASP A 951 -28.43 -15.15 -44.65
CA ASP A 951 -29.81 -14.91 -44.21
C ASP A 951 -30.41 -16.09 -43.43
N ALA A 952 -30.05 -17.33 -43.80
CA ALA A 952 -30.45 -18.53 -43.07
C ALA A 952 -29.93 -18.54 -41.61
N LEU A 953 -28.73 -17.97 -41.38
CA LEU A 953 -28.18 -17.80 -40.04
C LEU A 953 -28.91 -16.70 -39.26
N ARG A 954 -29.24 -15.58 -39.92
CA ARG A 954 -30.06 -14.52 -39.30
C ARG A 954 -31.45 -15.02 -38.94
N GLN A 955 -32.07 -15.81 -39.81
CA GLN A 955 -33.36 -16.41 -39.55
C GLN A 955 -33.28 -17.38 -38.35
N LEU A 956 -32.22 -18.20 -38.28
CA LEU A 956 -31.97 -19.05 -37.12
C LEU A 956 -31.84 -18.24 -35.83
N TYR A 957 -31.05 -17.18 -35.84
CA TYR A 957 -30.92 -16.25 -34.71
C TYR A 957 -32.28 -15.69 -34.26
N THR A 958 -33.08 -15.17 -35.20
CA THR A 958 -34.41 -14.62 -34.90
C THR A 958 -35.33 -15.68 -34.30
N THR A 959 -35.39 -16.88 -34.87
CA THR A 959 -36.21 -17.97 -34.35
C THR A 959 -35.78 -18.40 -32.94
N LEU A 960 -34.48 -18.52 -32.67
CA LEU A 960 -33.99 -18.88 -31.34
C LEU A 960 -34.33 -17.80 -30.30
N LYS A 961 -34.18 -16.54 -30.67
CA LYS A 961 -34.52 -15.40 -29.80
C LYS A 961 -36.01 -15.35 -29.47
N GLU A 962 -36.88 -15.53 -30.47
CA GLU A 962 -38.34 -15.59 -30.27
C GLU A 962 -38.73 -16.78 -29.39
N ASN A 963 -38.14 -17.95 -29.62
CA ASN A 963 -38.37 -19.13 -28.80
C ASN A 963 -37.95 -18.91 -27.35
N LEU A 964 -36.79 -18.27 -27.11
CA LEU A 964 -36.28 -17.98 -25.77
C LEU A 964 -37.23 -17.06 -25.01
N GLN A 965 -37.62 -15.94 -25.63
CA GLN A 965 -38.51 -14.97 -25.02
C GLN A 965 -39.88 -15.58 -24.69
N LEU A 966 -40.45 -16.35 -25.62
CA LEU A 966 -41.75 -16.99 -25.40
C LEU A 966 -41.66 -18.06 -24.31
N TRP A 967 -40.57 -18.83 -24.29
CA TRP A 967 -40.35 -19.90 -23.31
C TRP A 967 -40.18 -19.35 -21.91
N GLU A 968 -39.36 -18.31 -21.70
CA GLU A 968 -39.14 -17.70 -20.38
C GLU A 968 -40.44 -17.16 -19.78
N VAL A 969 -41.26 -16.48 -20.59
CA VAL A 969 -42.57 -15.98 -20.17
C VAL A 969 -43.48 -17.14 -19.75
N ASN A 970 -43.52 -18.22 -20.55
CA ASN A 970 -44.37 -19.36 -20.23
C ASN A 970 -43.85 -20.14 -19.00
N LEU A 971 -42.54 -20.32 -18.86
CA LEU A 971 -41.91 -20.98 -17.73
C LEU A 971 -42.22 -20.24 -16.42
N CYS A 972 -42.08 -18.91 -16.39
CA CYS A 972 -42.44 -18.11 -15.22
C CYS A 972 -43.94 -18.22 -14.88
N ARG A 973 -44.80 -18.21 -15.90
CA ARG A 973 -46.24 -18.42 -15.72
C ARG A 973 -46.53 -19.82 -15.15
N MET A 974 -45.86 -20.85 -15.63
CA MET A 974 -46.03 -22.22 -15.14
C MET A 974 -45.53 -22.39 -13.70
N TYR A 975 -44.42 -21.75 -13.31
CA TYR A 975 -43.98 -21.75 -11.90
C TYR A 975 -44.99 -21.11 -10.95
N ALA A 976 -45.69 -20.06 -11.38
CA ALA A 976 -46.74 -19.45 -10.57
C ALA A 976 -47.96 -20.36 -10.38
N ILE A 977 -48.28 -21.20 -11.38
CA ILE A 977 -49.44 -22.10 -11.36
C ILE A 977 -49.11 -23.44 -10.68
N TYR A 978 -47.91 -23.97 -10.93
CA TYR A 978 -47.40 -25.25 -10.43
C TYR A 978 -46.03 -25.02 -9.74
N PRO A 979 -46.02 -24.58 -8.47
CA PRO A 979 -44.78 -24.32 -7.72
C PRO A 979 -43.85 -25.53 -7.66
N GLU A 980 -44.38 -26.75 -7.78
CA GLU A 980 -43.65 -28.01 -7.76
C GLU A 980 -42.59 -28.10 -8.87
N LEU A 981 -42.79 -27.39 -9.99
CA LEU A 981 -41.81 -27.31 -11.07
C LEU A 981 -40.53 -26.57 -10.64
N THR A 982 -40.58 -25.70 -9.62
CA THR A 982 -39.41 -24.95 -9.13
C THR A 982 -38.37 -25.81 -8.41
N HIS A 983 -38.73 -27.05 -8.06
CA HIS A 983 -37.81 -28.01 -7.43
C HIS A 983 -36.82 -28.63 -8.41
N PHE A 984 -37.02 -28.47 -9.72
CA PHE A 984 -36.19 -29.06 -10.74
C PHE A 984 -35.39 -28.00 -11.49
N SER A 985 -34.10 -28.27 -11.69
CA SER A 985 -33.26 -27.51 -12.61
C SER A 985 -33.60 -27.86 -14.06
N CYS A 986 -33.09 -27.05 -14.99
CA CYS A 986 -33.38 -27.15 -16.41
C CYS A 986 -33.21 -28.57 -17.02
N GLU A 987 -32.10 -29.26 -16.73
CA GLU A 987 -31.83 -30.60 -17.26
C GLU A 987 -32.69 -31.68 -16.56
N GLN A 988 -33.16 -31.36 -15.35
CA GLN A 988 -33.99 -32.24 -14.55
C GLN A 988 -35.43 -32.30 -15.07
N PHE A 989 -35.94 -31.27 -15.77
CA PHE A 989 -37.26 -31.36 -16.42
C PHE A 989 -37.34 -32.50 -17.42
N GLN A 990 -36.37 -32.61 -18.32
CA GLN A 990 -36.34 -33.68 -19.32
C GLN A 990 -36.12 -35.04 -18.66
N THR A 991 -35.29 -35.10 -17.62
CA THR A 991 -34.97 -36.32 -16.86
C THR A 991 -36.17 -36.84 -16.05
N VAL A 992 -36.98 -35.95 -15.50
CA VAL A 992 -38.20 -36.30 -14.75
C VAL A 992 -39.32 -36.65 -15.72
N GLU A 993 -39.48 -35.89 -16.81
CA GLU A 993 -40.44 -36.20 -17.86
C GLU A 993 -40.16 -37.57 -18.52
N SER A 994 -38.89 -37.88 -18.83
CA SER A 994 -38.49 -39.18 -19.40
C SER A 994 -38.79 -40.34 -18.46
N PHE A 995 -38.65 -40.15 -17.15
CA PHE A 995 -39.00 -41.16 -16.15
C PHE A 995 -40.51 -41.38 -16.05
N ILE A 996 -41.29 -40.29 -15.97
CA ILE A 996 -42.76 -40.34 -15.81
C ILE A 996 -43.41 -41.10 -16.97
N TYR A 997 -42.93 -40.86 -18.19
CA TYR A 997 -43.44 -41.49 -19.41
C TYR A 997 -42.79 -42.84 -19.74
N ASN A 998 -41.86 -43.35 -18.92
CA ASN A 998 -41.28 -44.67 -19.12
C ASN A 998 -42.28 -45.78 -18.71
N VAL A 999 -42.32 -46.85 -19.50
CA VAL A 999 -43.33 -47.93 -19.38
C VAL A 999 -43.12 -48.77 -18.11
N GLU A 1000 -41.86 -48.94 -17.68
CA GLU A 1000 -41.49 -49.71 -16.48
C GLU A 1000 -40.92 -48.80 -15.38
N ILE A 1001 -41.18 -49.11 -14.11
CA ILE A 1001 -40.54 -48.42 -12.97
C ILE A 1001 -39.08 -48.88 -12.93
N ASN A 1002 -38.18 -48.04 -13.42
CA ASN A 1002 -36.74 -48.26 -13.25
C ASN A 1002 -36.23 -47.42 -12.07
N GLU A 1003 -35.97 -48.08 -10.94
CA GLU A 1003 -35.45 -47.43 -9.73
C GLU A 1003 -34.02 -46.89 -9.89
N GLN A 1004 -33.29 -47.29 -10.94
CA GLN A 1004 -31.98 -46.75 -11.28
C GLN A 1004 -32.05 -45.50 -12.19
N HIS A 1005 -33.24 -45.14 -12.67
CA HIS A 1005 -33.39 -43.95 -13.52
C HIS A 1005 -33.24 -42.69 -12.66
N PRO A 1006 -32.42 -41.69 -13.05
CA PRO A 1006 -32.16 -40.50 -12.24
C PRO A 1006 -33.45 -39.75 -11.83
N GLY A 1007 -34.45 -39.71 -12.72
CA GLY A 1007 -35.78 -39.16 -12.43
C GLY A 1007 -36.53 -39.81 -11.25
N TYR A 1008 -36.32 -41.11 -10.97
CA TYR A 1008 -36.90 -41.78 -9.79
C TYR A 1008 -36.35 -41.18 -8.49
N HIS A 1009 -35.03 -41.02 -8.42
CA HIS A 1009 -34.35 -40.46 -7.26
C HIS A 1009 -34.66 -38.98 -7.07
N LEU A 1010 -34.72 -38.21 -8.17
CA LEU A 1010 -35.09 -36.78 -8.13
C LEU A 1010 -36.48 -36.57 -7.53
N LEU A 1011 -37.47 -37.37 -7.92
CA LEU A 1011 -38.82 -37.30 -7.37
C LEU A 1011 -38.88 -37.74 -5.90
N LYS A 1012 -38.20 -38.84 -5.56
CA LYS A 1012 -38.15 -39.35 -4.17
C LYS A 1012 -37.49 -38.34 -3.21
N TYR A 1013 -36.44 -37.67 -3.66
CA TYR A 1013 -35.69 -36.69 -2.86
C TYR A 1013 -36.55 -35.51 -2.43
N ILE A 1014 -37.47 -35.06 -3.29
CA ILE A 1014 -38.37 -33.94 -3.00
C ILE A 1014 -39.68 -34.37 -2.30
N GLY A 1015 -39.78 -35.64 -1.87
CA GLY A 1015 -40.93 -36.17 -1.14
C GLY A 1015 -42.09 -36.66 -2.01
N PHE A 1016 -41.91 -36.79 -3.33
CA PHE A 1016 -42.95 -37.26 -4.25
C PHE A 1016 -42.93 -38.79 -4.38
N LYS A 1017 -44.09 -39.41 -4.56
CA LYS A 1017 -44.21 -40.87 -4.71
C LYS A 1017 -43.88 -41.24 -6.17
N PRO A 1018 -42.77 -41.94 -6.47
CA PRO A 1018 -42.36 -42.24 -7.86
C PRO A 1018 -43.29 -43.23 -8.59
N ALA A 1019 -44.27 -43.82 -7.89
CA ALA A 1019 -45.26 -44.75 -8.42
C ALA A 1019 -46.50 -44.01 -8.96
N PHE A 1020 -46.41 -43.48 -10.19
CA PHE A 1020 -47.54 -42.85 -10.87
C PHE A 1020 -48.54 -43.89 -11.39
N GLN A 1021 -49.84 -43.60 -11.29
CA GLN A 1021 -50.88 -44.37 -12.00
C GLN A 1021 -50.81 -44.05 -13.51
N ARG A 1022 -49.91 -44.72 -14.22
CA ARG A 1022 -49.58 -44.40 -15.62
C ARG A 1022 -50.76 -44.51 -16.59
N ALA A 1023 -51.73 -45.37 -16.30
CA ALA A 1023 -52.95 -45.54 -17.11
C ALA A 1023 -53.87 -44.30 -17.11
N THR A 1024 -53.67 -43.35 -16.20
CA THR A 1024 -54.45 -42.11 -16.09
C THR A 1024 -53.65 -40.84 -16.44
N LEU A 1025 -52.39 -40.97 -16.89
CA LEU A 1025 -51.57 -39.83 -17.29
C LEU A 1025 -51.98 -39.31 -18.69
N PRO A 1026 -51.96 -37.99 -18.93
CA PRO A 1026 -52.15 -37.45 -20.28
C PRO A 1026 -51.02 -37.92 -21.20
N GLN A 1027 -51.34 -38.22 -22.47
CA GLN A 1027 -50.32 -38.55 -23.47
C GLN A 1027 -49.27 -37.44 -23.57
N LYS A 1028 -48.02 -37.81 -23.84
CA LYS A 1028 -46.93 -36.84 -23.99
C LYS A 1028 -47.26 -35.89 -25.15
N ALA A 1029 -47.42 -34.60 -24.83
CA ALA A 1029 -47.80 -33.60 -25.81
C ALA A 1029 -46.66 -33.36 -26.81
N PRO A 1030 -46.97 -33.07 -28.09
CA PRO A 1030 -45.95 -32.72 -29.09
C PRO A 1030 -45.41 -31.29 -28.90
N ASN A 1031 -46.19 -30.38 -28.30
CA ASN A 1031 -45.81 -28.99 -28.08
C ASN A 1031 -45.00 -28.82 -26.78
N GLU A 1032 -43.88 -28.10 -26.84
CA GLU A 1032 -42.96 -27.89 -25.71
C GLU A 1032 -43.63 -27.22 -24.50
N ASN A 1033 -44.55 -26.27 -24.74
CA ASN A 1033 -45.27 -25.57 -23.68
C ASN A 1033 -46.29 -26.49 -22.99
N GLU A 1034 -46.98 -27.32 -23.77
CA GLU A 1034 -47.94 -28.30 -23.24
C GLU A 1034 -47.23 -29.44 -22.49
N ARG A 1035 -46.00 -29.80 -22.88
CA ARG A 1035 -45.15 -30.76 -22.15
C ARG A 1035 -44.84 -30.26 -20.74
N LEU A 1036 -44.42 -29.00 -20.60
CA LEU A 1036 -44.15 -28.37 -19.30
C LEU A 1036 -45.43 -28.27 -18.45
N GLU A 1037 -46.56 -27.88 -19.05
CA GLU A 1037 -47.85 -27.81 -18.35
C GLU A 1037 -48.33 -29.18 -17.88
N ASN A 1038 -48.20 -30.22 -18.72
CA ASN A 1038 -48.52 -31.60 -18.35
C ASN A 1038 -47.65 -32.09 -17.20
N LEU A 1039 -46.35 -31.80 -17.24
CA LEU A 1039 -45.43 -32.13 -16.16
C LEU A 1039 -45.86 -31.46 -14.85
N GLY A 1040 -46.19 -30.17 -14.88
CA GLY A 1040 -46.69 -29.42 -13.73
C GLY A 1040 -47.99 -29.99 -13.15
N LYS A 1041 -48.96 -30.33 -14.02
CA LYS A 1041 -50.22 -30.97 -13.61
C LYS A 1041 -49.98 -32.32 -12.92
N ILE A 1042 -49.12 -33.16 -13.49
CA ILE A 1042 -48.83 -34.49 -12.94
C ILE A 1042 -48.19 -34.36 -11.55
N LEU A 1043 -47.24 -33.45 -11.38
CA LEU A 1043 -46.60 -33.21 -10.09
C LEU A 1043 -47.62 -32.66 -9.06
N ALA A 1044 -48.41 -31.64 -9.41
CA ALA A 1044 -49.38 -31.04 -8.50
C ALA A 1044 -50.42 -32.05 -7.95
N THR A 1045 -50.74 -33.13 -8.68
CA THR A 1045 -51.66 -34.18 -8.19
C THR A 1045 -51.12 -35.02 -7.03
N GLN A 1046 -49.82 -34.99 -6.78
CA GLN A 1046 -49.17 -35.75 -5.70
C GLN A 1046 -48.95 -34.94 -4.40
N ARG A 1047 -49.49 -33.72 -4.33
CA ARG A 1047 -49.37 -32.85 -3.15
C ARG A 1047 -49.94 -33.56 -1.91
N PRO A 1048 -49.15 -33.79 -0.84
CA PRO A 1048 -49.68 -34.38 0.38
C PRO A 1048 -50.70 -33.42 1.01
N VAL A 1049 -51.88 -33.95 1.37
CA VAL A 1049 -52.87 -33.22 2.17
C VAL A 1049 -52.22 -32.94 3.53
N SER A 1050 -52.42 -31.72 4.03
CA SER A 1050 -51.72 -31.00 5.10
C SER A 1050 -51.68 -31.63 6.51
N GLY A 1051 -51.70 -32.96 6.65
CA GLY A 1051 -51.71 -33.69 7.93
C GLY A 1051 -50.51 -34.60 8.20
N GLU A 1052 -49.58 -34.78 7.26
CA GLU A 1052 -48.40 -35.68 7.42
C GLU A 1052 -47.07 -34.92 7.54
N LEU A 1053 -47.08 -33.63 7.86
CA LEU A 1053 -45.87 -32.83 8.07
C LEU A 1053 -45.34 -32.89 9.51
N GLU A 1054 -46.07 -33.48 10.47
CA GLU A 1054 -45.63 -33.59 11.87
C GLU A 1054 -44.59 -34.70 12.12
N GLU A 1055 -44.42 -35.69 11.23
CA GLU A 1055 -43.44 -36.77 11.44
C GLU A 1055 -42.03 -36.48 10.88
N MET A 1056 -41.82 -35.37 10.17
CA MET A 1056 -40.50 -35.03 9.59
C MET A 1056 -39.63 -34.12 10.47
N GLU A 1057 -40.17 -33.44 11.47
CA GLU A 1057 -39.37 -32.61 12.40
C GLU A 1057 -38.59 -33.44 13.43
N ASP A 1058 -39.00 -34.67 13.73
CA ASP A 1058 -38.34 -35.51 14.74
C ASP A 1058 -36.99 -36.10 14.28
N ASN A 1059 -36.70 -36.16 12.99
CA ASN A 1059 -35.43 -36.72 12.48
C ASN A 1059 -34.28 -35.70 12.34
N PHE A 1060 -34.54 -34.40 12.49
CA PHE A 1060 -33.50 -33.36 12.40
C PHE A 1060 -32.80 -33.04 13.72
N SER A 1061 -33.29 -33.57 14.85
CA SER A 1061 -32.71 -33.35 16.18
C SER A 1061 -31.63 -34.37 16.60
N ALA A 1062 -31.29 -35.33 15.73
CA ALA A 1062 -30.37 -36.43 16.08
C ALA A 1062 -28.92 -36.28 15.57
N GLN A 1063 -28.54 -35.16 14.94
CA GLN A 1063 -27.14 -34.87 14.60
C GLN A 1063 -26.81 -33.37 14.74
N THR A 1064 -26.48 -32.95 15.97
CA THR A 1064 -25.52 -31.86 16.23
C THR A 1064 -24.61 -32.24 17.38
#